data_AF-A0A3T9SI22-F1
#
_entry.id   AF-A0A3T9SI22-F1
#
_cell.length_a   1.000
_cell.length_b   1.000
_cell.length_c   1.000
_cell.angle_alpha   90.00
_cell.angle_beta   90.00
_cell.angle_gamma   90.00
#
_symmetry.space_group_name_H-M   'P 1'
#
loop_
_entity.id
_entity.type
_entity.pdbx_description
1 polymer ?
#
loop_
_entity_poly.entity_id
_entity_poly.type
_entity_poly.pdbx_seq_one_letter_code
_entity_poly.pdbx_strand_id
1 'polypeptide(L)'
;MLVNLCDYKQSVTLIANSGVQFLDFGLTPQESAHYGRFVRKTANGPLLRLDFDLTSGRYTLPGRAGGQPEVVKPESTQTLHYSLDVLDGIWLPLPFLRFNPPRTFIDGPDNWARIQVRKLSEPDSAGNTHRITLAFDSQLAKNMPAALAPCENDLLNGTRFALAWRDEEVADFLDQTWIDGWLRESFLQYASQVENRSEQAIQQALRSFEYQAHWLNLLTLLGEQLTVPEVKFVTHTLSTPAIPVDLILDVGNTHTCGVLIEDHGDANDGLRQTAELQVRSLSEPQYLNDPLFTSRVEFSEARFGKQHFSVESGRDDAFVWPSIVRVGDEARALAMQRVGTEGSSGISSPRRYLWDETPALQDWRFSQIHGKTQREPLATAFPLMNLMNDDGQPLFRLPHEERLPVFSPQYSRSTLMTHMLCEILAQALGQINSVATRLRLGFPASPRQLRTLILTLPSAMPKQEREIFRQRMFEALALVWKAMGWHPQDEDFTTPKQREKSVVPVPEIQMEWDEASCGQLVWLYNEAISHYAGRTESFFNALARPDRQPEPGVVPGRALRVASIDIGGGTTDMAIVHYQLDDGVGANVKITPHLLFREGFKVAGDDLLLDIIQRCVLPSLQTALQRAGVTDAAALLATLFGDSGRIDTQAILRQQTALQLFMPLGHAVLSAWEQSDINDPFAGLHATFGDLLIRRPTSNVMNYIQQAIDHALPSGSPTFDIFNVPLQIQFSQLQEALLAGQFTLTTPLHAVCEAISHYHCDILLVTGRPTCLPGVQALIRHLQPVPVNRIVWMDKYQVHEWYPFSQQGRIGNPKSTAAVGAMLCSLALDLRLPRFNFKAADIGAYSTVRYLGVLDNTVNTLRDENIWYHEIDLDKPGATLDARLHFPLRGNVTLGFRQLANSRWPATPLYCLSINSAELAKTIAGDGVLNVRLKLRGSSKDSAPESFTLSDAWLQDGTPVAADALTLKLNTLADRRHSGSHYWIDSGSVYLK
;
A
#
# COMPACT_ATOMS: atom_id res chain seq x y z
N MET A 1 -1.96 -0.83 14.10
CA MET A 1 -1.94 -0.13 15.40
C MET A 1 -3.24 0.64 15.62
N LEU A 2 -3.60 1.00 16.86
CA LEU A 2 -4.76 1.89 17.11
C LEU A 2 -4.44 3.32 16.67
N VAL A 3 -5.47 4.07 16.22
CA VAL A 3 -5.36 5.51 15.97
C VAL A 3 -4.94 6.24 17.25
N ASN A 4 -4.00 7.18 17.14
CA ASN A 4 -3.62 8.06 18.23
C ASN A 4 -4.73 9.07 18.52
N LEU A 5 -5.20 9.10 19.77
CA LEU A 5 -6.22 10.05 20.19
C LEU A 5 -5.66 11.47 20.27
N CYS A 6 -6.47 12.44 19.87
CA CYS A 6 -6.17 13.86 20.00
C CYS A 6 -7.03 14.48 21.11
N ASP A 7 -6.43 15.37 21.90
CA ASP A 7 -7.17 16.22 22.83
C ASP A 7 -7.80 17.37 22.05
N TYR A 8 -9.04 17.16 21.59
CA TYR A 8 -9.77 18.17 20.84
C TYR A 8 -10.20 19.31 21.76
N LYS A 9 -9.82 20.54 21.42
CA LYS A 9 -10.34 21.76 22.08
C LYS A 9 -11.85 21.86 21.90
N GLN A 10 -12.50 22.73 22.67
CA GLN A 10 -13.96 23.00 22.59
C GLN A 10 -14.49 23.27 21.17
N SER A 11 -13.65 23.78 20.26
CA SER A 11 -13.98 23.92 18.85
C SER A 11 -12.82 23.50 17.95
N VAL A 12 -13.15 22.82 16.85
CA VAL A 12 -12.23 22.36 15.81
C VAL A 12 -12.68 22.85 14.43
N THR A 13 -11.73 22.94 13.50
CA THR A 13 -11.99 23.33 12.11
C THR A 13 -11.92 22.14 11.17
N LEU A 14 -12.89 21.99 10.27
CA LEU A 14 -12.81 21.08 9.13
C LEU A 14 -12.50 21.87 7.84
N ILE A 15 -11.71 21.28 6.96
CA ILE A 15 -11.39 21.91 5.66
C ILE A 15 -12.51 21.62 4.66
N ALA A 16 -13.12 22.65 4.10
CA ALA A 16 -14.18 22.47 3.10
C ALA A 16 -13.67 21.79 1.82
N ASN A 17 -14.51 20.94 1.21
CA ASN A 17 -14.25 20.21 -0.02
C ASN A 17 -12.95 19.38 -0.01
N SER A 18 -12.60 18.76 1.13
CA SER A 18 -11.39 17.94 1.28
C SER A 18 -11.67 16.43 1.45
N GLY A 19 -12.92 16.00 1.21
CA GLY A 19 -13.36 14.61 1.37
C GLY A 19 -13.86 14.27 2.77
N VAL A 20 -13.72 13.01 3.18
CA VAL A 20 -14.14 12.54 4.50
C VAL A 20 -13.06 12.86 5.53
N GLN A 21 -13.43 13.58 6.59
CA GLN A 21 -12.55 13.92 7.73
C GLN A 21 -13.02 13.20 8.99
N PHE A 22 -12.07 12.73 9.81
CA PHE A 22 -12.36 11.93 11.00
C PHE A 22 -12.01 12.65 12.31
N LEU A 23 -12.79 12.38 13.36
CA LEU A 23 -12.44 12.66 14.75
C LEU A 23 -12.51 11.35 15.56
N ASP A 24 -11.47 11.05 16.34
CA ASP A 24 -11.33 9.76 17.03
C ASP A 24 -11.26 9.96 18.54
N PHE A 25 -12.02 9.14 19.27
CA PHE A 25 -12.16 9.19 20.72
C PHE A 25 -11.96 7.79 21.32
N GLY A 26 -11.52 7.74 22.58
CA GLY A 26 -11.52 6.54 23.40
C GLY A 26 -12.35 6.77 24.65
N LEU A 27 -13.08 5.74 25.09
CA LEU A 27 -13.90 5.81 26.29
C LEU A 27 -14.00 4.43 26.95
N THR A 28 -14.18 4.43 28.28
CA THR A 28 -14.75 3.30 29.02
C THR A 28 -16.15 3.68 29.50
N PRO A 29 -17.21 3.21 28.80
CA PRO A 29 -18.59 3.61 29.08
C PRO A 29 -18.99 3.34 30.53
N GLN A 30 -19.59 4.35 31.18
CA GLN A 30 -20.14 4.24 32.52
C GLN A 30 -21.64 3.95 32.45
N GLU A 31 -22.12 3.01 33.27
CA GLU A 31 -23.53 2.64 33.34
C GLU A 31 -24.17 3.15 34.63
N SER A 32 -25.41 3.61 34.53
CA SER A 32 -26.24 3.99 35.69
C SER A 32 -27.59 3.28 35.58
N ALA A 33 -28.09 2.77 36.70
CA ALA A 33 -29.39 2.09 36.77
C ALA A 33 -30.57 3.00 36.37
N HIS A 34 -30.35 4.31 36.38
CA HIS A 34 -31.31 5.35 36.05
C HIS A 34 -31.30 5.75 34.56
N TYR A 35 -30.31 5.31 33.78
CA TYR A 35 -30.27 5.58 32.33
C TYR A 35 -30.99 4.49 31.53
N GLY A 36 -31.19 4.77 30.23
CA GLY A 36 -31.78 3.81 29.30
C GLY A 36 -33.27 3.55 29.51
N ARG A 37 -34.01 4.58 29.98
CA ARG A 37 -35.46 4.53 30.18
C ARG A 37 -36.15 5.39 29.15
N PHE A 38 -37.24 4.87 28.58
CA PHE A 38 -37.87 5.50 27.42
C PHE A 38 -39.39 5.49 27.48
N VAL A 39 -40.00 6.45 26.79
CA VAL A 39 -41.45 6.56 26.57
C VAL A 39 -41.71 6.99 25.14
N ARG A 40 -42.82 6.56 24.53
CA ARG A 40 -43.19 7.04 23.19
C ARG A 40 -43.89 8.40 23.30
N LYS A 41 -43.53 9.35 22.43
CA LYS A 41 -44.19 10.67 22.36
C LYS A 41 -45.68 10.55 22.03
N THR A 42 -46.02 9.66 21.09
CA THR A 42 -47.38 9.22 20.74
C THR A 42 -47.34 7.76 20.32
N ALA A 43 -48.49 7.11 20.08
CA ALA A 43 -48.53 5.68 19.69
C ALA A 43 -47.65 5.34 18.47
N ASN A 44 -47.49 6.27 17.53
CA ASN A 44 -46.66 6.14 16.32
C ASN A 44 -45.54 7.19 16.27
N GLY A 45 -45.32 7.96 17.35
CA GLY A 45 -44.32 9.02 17.40
C GLY A 45 -42.96 8.49 17.86
N PRO A 46 -41.90 9.30 17.73
CA PRO A 46 -40.55 8.91 18.11
C PRO A 46 -40.46 8.59 19.61
N LEU A 47 -39.47 7.78 19.95
CA LEU A 47 -39.12 7.45 21.32
C LEU A 47 -38.43 8.65 21.97
N LEU A 48 -38.77 8.91 23.24
CA LEU A 48 -38.19 9.95 24.09
C LEU A 48 -37.43 9.29 25.23
N ARG A 49 -36.28 9.86 25.59
CA ARG A 49 -35.48 9.42 26.73
C ARG A 49 -35.96 10.13 28.01
N LEU A 50 -36.02 9.37 29.09
CA LEU A 50 -36.36 9.90 30.41
C LEU A 50 -35.10 10.27 31.19
N ASP A 51 -35.13 11.45 31.82
CA ASP A 51 -34.19 11.83 32.86
C ASP A 51 -34.64 11.28 34.21
N PHE A 52 -33.71 11.19 35.15
CA PHE A 52 -34.02 10.77 36.53
C PHE A 52 -33.73 11.91 37.51
N ASP A 53 -34.77 12.41 38.15
CA ASP A 53 -34.62 13.39 39.22
C ASP A 53 -34.26 12.67 40.53
N LEU A 54 -33.01 12.82 40.95
CA LEU A 54 -32.48 12.26 42.20
C LEU A 54 -33.25 12.76 43.43
N THR A 55 -33.86 13.95 43.37
CA THR A 55 -34.56 14.56 44.50
C THR A 55 -35.93 13.93 44.72
N SER A 56 -36.71 13.77 43.64
CA SER A 56 -38.04 13.14 43.72
C SER A 56 -38.01 11.62 43.60
N GLY A 57 -36.89 11.05 43.12
CA GLY A 57 -36.75 9.62 42.84
C GLY A 57 -37.63 9.15 41.69
N ARG A 58 -38.01 10.06 40.78
CA ARG A 58 -38.94 9.79 39.66
C ARG A 58 -38.28 10.10 38.32
N TYR A 59 -38.79 9.43 37.29
CA TYR A 59 -38.42 9.71 35.92
C TYR A 59 -39.20 10.91 35.38
N THR A 60 -38.52 11.74 34.62
CA THR A 60 -39.08 12.99 34.09
C THR A 60 -38.72 13.20 32.64
N LEU A 61 -39.62 13.85 31.89
CA LEU A 61 -39.28 14.50 30.63
C LEU A 61 -38.94 15.97 30.91
N PRO A 62 -37.86 16.52 30.31
CA PRO A 62 -37.57 17.95 30.38
C PRO A 62 -38.76 18.80 29.92
N GLY A 63 -39.09 19.84 30.68
CA GLY A 63 -40.15 20.76 30.27
C GLY A 63 -39.71 21.63 29.09
N ARG A 64 -40.58 21.78 28.08
CA ARG A 64 -40.30 22.62 26.90
C ARG A 64 -40.00 24.06 27.31
N ALA A 65 -38.96 24.67 26.72
CA ALA A 65 -38.61 26.08 26.89
C ALA A 65 -38.52 26.55 28.37
N GLY A 66 -38.03 25.70 29.27
CA GLY A 66 -37.91 26.02 30.70
C GLY A 66 -39.17 25.78 31.53
N GLY A 67 -40.16 25.07 30.99
CA GLY A 67 -41.31 24.56 31.74
C GLY A 67 -40.93 23.56 32.83
N GLN A 68 -41.88 23.25 33.72
CA GLN A 68 -41.66 22.23 34.76
C GLN A 68 -41.51 20.84 34.11
N PRO A 69 -40.56 20.00 34.56
CA PRO A 69 -40.42 18.63 34.09
C PRO A 69 -41.70 17.82 34.29
N GLU A 70 -42.09 17.04 33.29
CA GLU A 70 -43.25 16.15 33.37
C GLU A 70 -42.83 14.82 33.99
N VAL A 71 -43.49 14.40 35.07
CA VAL A 71 -43.22 13.09 35.69
C VAL A 71 -43.87 11.98 34.87
N VAL A 72 -43.06 11.06 34.36
CA VAL A 72 -43.51 10.00 33.44
C VAL A 72 -42.97 8.64 33.92
N LYS A 73 -43.74 7.56 33.73
CA LYS A 73 -43.25 6.20 33.98
C LYS A 73 -42.60 5.63 32.72
N PRO A 74 -41.42 4.98 32.81
CA PRO A 74 -40.81 4.30 31.68
C PRO A 74 -41.74 3.25 31.07
N GLU A 75 -41.89 3.26 29.75
CA GLU A 75 -42.58 2.21 28.99
C GLU A 75 -41.63 1.07 28.59
N SER A 76 -40.37 1.40 28.32
CA SER A 76 -39.34 0.44 27.95
C SER A 76 -38.00 0.76 28.59
N THR A 77 -37.10 -0.21 28.56
CA THR A 77 -35.75 -0.09 29.11
C THR A 77 -34.77 -0.81 28.21
N GLN A 78 -33.68 -0.14 27.86
CA GLN A 78 -32.54 -0.75 27.18
C GLN A 78 -31.25 -0.29 27.86
N THR A 79 -30.41 -1.25 28.26
CA THR A 79 -29.14 -0.95 28.92
C THR A 79 -28.14 -0.39 27.93
N LEU A 80 -27.16 0.40 28.41
CA LEU A 80 -26.15 0.97 27.54
C LEU A 80 -25.25 -0.13 26.96
N HIS A 81 -24.87 -1.12 27.76
CA HIS A 81 -24.02 -2.21 27.30
C HIS A 81 -24.67 -3.00 26.16
N TYR A 82 -25.96 -3.32 26.31
CA TYR A 82 -26.70 -4.01 25.27
C TYR A 82 -26.81 -3.16 24.00
N SER A 83 -27.05 -1.85 24.11
CA SER A 83 -26.99 -0.94 22.95
C SER A 83 -25.63 -0.93 22.26
N LEU A 84 -24.53 -0.98 23.01
CA LEU A 84 -23.19 -1.01 22.45
C LEU A 84 -22.90 -2.34 21.72
N ASP A 85 -23.38 -3.47 22.23
CA ASP A 85 -23.26 -4.76 21.54
C ASP A 85 -24.11 -4.78 20.25
N VAL A 86 -25.34 -4.23 20.27
CA VAL A 86 -26.23 -4.15 19.10
C VAL A 86 -25.64 -3.29 17.98
N LEU A 87 -24.96 -2.20 18.34
CA LEU A 87 -24.45 -1.19 17.40
C LEU A 87 -22.93 -1.28 17.16
N ASP A 88 -22.28 -2.36 17.62
CA ASP A 88 -20.83 -2.50 17.49
C ASP A 88 -20.38 -2.60 16.03
N GLY A 89 -19.43 -1.76 15.64
CA GLY A 89 -18.77 -1.79 14.34
C GLY A 89 -19.61 -1.30 13.15
N ILE A 90 -20.82 -0.79 13.36
CA ILE A 90 -21.67 -0.26 12.27
C ILE A 90 -21.64 1.26 12.20
N TRP A 91 -21.65 1.81 10.98
CA TRP A 91 -21.79 3.24 10.74
C TRP A 91 -23.27 3.66 10.84
N LEU A 92 -23.54 4.71 11.60
CA LEU A 92 -24.88 5.26 11.85
C LEU A 92 -24.93 6.78 11.56
N PRO A 93 -26.09 7.32 11.15
CA PRO A 93 -26.28 8.76 11.02
C PRO A 93 -26.12 9.46 12.37
N LEU A 94 -25.48 10.63 12.35
CA LEU A 94 -25.18 11.44 13.54
C LEU A 94 -25.72 12.87 13.36
N PRO A 95 -26.54 13.41 14.30
CA PRO A 95 -27.16 14.72 14.16
C PRO A 95 -26.19 15.83 14.57
N PHE A 96 -25.31 16.21 13.65
CA PHE A 96 -24.43 17.37 13.79
C PHE A 96 -25.08 18.58 13.10
N LEU A 97 -25.86 19.33 13.86
CA LEU A 97 -26.74 20.37 13.33
C LEU A 97 -26.11 21.75 13.47
N ARG A 98 -26.61 22.71 12.69
CA ARG A 98 -26.23 24.13 12.83
C ARG A 98 -26.55 24.61 14.24
N PHE A 99 -25.62 25.35 14.82
CA PHE A 99 -25.63 25.70 16.24
C PHE A 99 -25.36 27.19 16.45
N ASN A 100 -26.20 27.83 17.26
CA ASN A 100 -25.98 29.15 17.83
C ASN A 100 -25.83 29.05 19.36
N PRO A 101 -24.81 29.69 19.96
CA PRO A 101 -24.68 29.77 21.42
C PRO A 101 -25.92 30.40 22.07
N PRO A 102 -26.36 29.95 23.28
CA PRO A 102 -25.69 28.98 24.14
C PRO A 102 -25.99 27.50 23.84
N ARG A 103 -27.16 27.16 23.27
CA ARG A 103 -27.51 25.81 22.75
C ARG A 103 -28.78 25.83 21.91
N THR A 104 -28.80 26.65 20.86
CA THR A 104 -29.94 26.75 19.94
C THR A 104 -29.57 26.10 18.62
N PHE A 105 -30.29 25.03 18.27
CA PHE A 105 -30.09 24.30 17.02
C PHE A 105 -31.03 24.81 15.93
N ILE A 106 -30.57 24.71 14.68
CA ILE A 106 -31.34 24.95 13.47
C ILE A 106 -31.31 23.66 12.65
N ASP A 107 -32.43 23.33 12.01
CA ASP A 107 -32.59 22.10 11.23
C ASP A 107 -31.51 21.95 10.14
N GLY A 108 -31.03 20.72 10.01
CA GLY A 108 -29.98 20.33 9.09
C GLY A 108 -28.58 20.88 9.43
N PRO A 109 -27.55 20.38 8.74
CA PRO A 109 -27.62 19.36 7.71
C PRO A 109 -27.73 17.93 8.28
N ASP A 110 -28.53 17.08 7.62
CA ASP A 110 -28.92 15.77 8.17
C ASP A 110 -28.07 14.60 7.63
N ASN A 111 -27.41 14.77 6.47
CA ASN A 111 -26.69 13.69 5.81
C ASN A 111 -25.21 14.07 5.51
N TRP A 112 -24.47 14.42 6.56
CA TRP A 112 -23.04 14.77 6.44
C TRP A 112 -22.14 14.30 7.60
N ALA A 113 -22.72 13.72 8.65
CA ALA A 113 -21.99 13.17 9.79
C ALA A 113 -22.39 11.71 10.07
N ARG A 114 -21.40 10.90 10.46
CA ARG A 114 -21.56 9.49 10.82
C ARG A 114 -20.77 9.16 12.08
N ILE A 115 -21.23 8.14 12.80
CA ILE A 115 -20.54 7.56 13.94
C ILE A 115 -20.37 6.05 13.76
N GLN A 116 -19.22 5.53 14.19
CA GLN A 116 -19.02 4.12 14.48
C GLN A 116 -18.45 3.98 15.89
N VAL A 117 -18.95 3.02 16.66
CA VAL A 117 -18.40 2.63 17.96
C VAL A 117 -17.90 1.21 17.86
N ARG A 118 -16.71 0.95 18.42
CA ARG A 118 -16.07 -0.36 18.39
C ARG A 118 -15.53 -0.74 19.75
N LYS A 119 -15.96 -1.89 20.25
CA LYS A 119 -15.40 -2.54 21.43
C LYS A 119 -14.03 -3.12 21.11
N LEU A 120 -13.04 -2.83 21.94
CA LEU A 120 -11.71 -3.38 21.80
C LEU A 120 -11.63 -4.77 22.45
N SER A 121 -10.82 -5.66 21.85
CA SER A 121 -10.53 -6.97 22.44
C SER A 121 -9.78 -6.85 23.77
N GLU A 122 -8.91 -5.83 23.85
CA GLU A 122 -8.18 -5.43 25.05
C GLU A 122 -8.23 -3.91 25.18
N PRO A 123 -8.28 -3.35 26.41
CA PRO A 123 -8.23 -1.91 26.60
C PRO A 123 -6.99 -1.28 25.96
N ASP A 124 -7.12 -0.03 25.50
CA ASP A 124 -5.97 0.71 24.97
C ASP A 124 -4.96 1.10 26.08
N SER A 125 -3.85 1.74 25.69
CA SER A 125 -2.81 2.18 26.64
C SER A 125 -3.29 3.19 27.69
N ALA A 126 -4.42 3.85 27.46
CA ALA A 126 -5.08 4.75 28.41
C ALA A 126 -6.22 4.07 29.20
N GLY A 127 -6.42 2.76 29.02
CA GLY A 127 -7.46 1.97 29.69
C GLY A 127 -8.86 2.09 29.06
N ASN A 128 -8.99 2.68 27.87
CA ASN A 128 -10.25 2.77 27.16
C ASN A 128 -10.65 1.42 26.59
N THR A 129 -11.89 1.02 26.82
CA THR A 129 -12.44 -0.25 26.32
C THR A 129 -13.12 -0.13 24.95
N HIS A 130 -13.47 1.09 24.54
CA HIS A 130 -14.16 1.37 23.29
C HIS A 130 -13.45 2.49 22.51
N ARG A 131 -13.47 2.37 21.18
CA ARG A 131 -13.08 3.41 20.23
C ARG A 131 -14.32 3.96 19.56
N ILE A 132 -14.37 5.28 19.39
CA ILE A 132 -15.47 5.98 18.75
C ILE A 132 -14.88 6.84 17.66
N THR A 133 -15.32 6.63 16.42
CA THR A 133 -14.89 7.44 15.28
C THR A 133 -16.10 8.19 14.72
N LEU A 134 -15.95 9.51 14.61
CA LEU A 134 -16.88 10.36 13.88
C LEU A 134 -16.30 10.62 12.49
N ALA A 135 -17.11 10.48 11.45
CA ALA A 135 -16.75 10.84 10.08
C ALA A 135 -17.63 12.00 9.60
N PHE A 136 -17.00 13.00 9.00
CA PHE A 136 -17.66 14.18 8.44
C PHE A 136 -17.36 14.27 6.95
N ASP A 137 -18.42 14.38 6.16
CA ASP A 137 -18.32 14.70 4.75
C ASP A 137 -18.16 16.22 4.59
N SER A 138 -16.99 16.63 4.09
CA SER A 138 -16.66 18.05 3.95
C SER A 138 -17.09 18.69 2.63
N GLN A 139 -17.75 17.94 1.76
CA GLN A 139 -18.25 18.47 0.49
C GLN A 139 -19.39 19.47 0.74
N LEU A 140 -19.25 20.68 0.17
CA LEU A 140 -20.29 21.70 0.27
C LEU A 140 -21.40 21.46 -0.75
N ALA A 141 -22.66 21.65 -0.33
CA ALA A 141 -23.83 21.63 -1.17
C ALA A 141 -23.76 22.70 -2.28
N LYS A 142 -23.71 22.26 -3.55
CA LYS A 142 -23.78 23.15 -4.73
C LYS A 142 -25.12 23.07 -5.45
N ASN A 143 -25.65 21.86 -5.66
CA ASN A 143 -26.88 21.58 -6.42
C ASN A 143 -27.88 20.71 -5.63
N MET A 144 -27.84 20.79 -4.30
CA MET A 144 -28.66 19.96 -3.41
C MET A 144 -29.27 20.80 -2.27
N PRO A 145 -30.33 20.33 -1.60
CA PRO A 145 -30.91 21.03 -0.47
C PRO A 145 -29.89 21.28 0.65
N ALA A 146 -29.82 22.51 1.16
CA ALA A 146 -28.93 22.90 2.27
C ALA A 146 -29.25 22.18 3.61
N ALA A 147 -30.37 21.45 3.66
CA ALA A 147 -30.75 20.58 4.76
C ALA A 147 -30.01 19.23 4.75
N LEU A 148 -29.34 18.84 3.65
CA LEU A 148 -28.67 17.53 3.57
C LEU A 148 -27.16 17.61 3.82
N ALA A 149 -26.51 18.72 3.45
CA ALA A 149 -25.08 18.93 3.61
C ALA A 149 -24.76 20.39 3.95
N PRO A 150 -23.60 20.67 4.58
CA PRO A 150 -23.11 22.04 4.77
C PRO A 150 -23.03 22.80 3.44
N CYS A 151 -23.30 24.10 3.42
CA CYS A 151 -23.32 24.90 2.19
C CYS A 151 -22.33 26.07 2.23
N GLU A 152 -22.19 26.78 1.10
CA GLU A 152 -21.27 27.92 1.00
C GLU A 152 -21.60 29.05 1.99
N ASN A 153 -22.88 29.28 2.28
CA ASN A 153 -23.29 30.25 3.30
C ASN A 153 -22.82 29.86 4.71
N ASP A 154 -22.75 28.56 5.02
CA ASP A 154 -22.24 28.10 6.31
C ASP A 154 -20.74 28.42 6.47
N LEU A 155 -19.97 28.26 5.39
CA LEU A 155 -18.56 28.60 5.34
C LEU A 155 -18.34 30.12 5.47
N LEU A 156 -19.08 30.93 4.68
CA LEU A 156 -18.92 32.38 4.66
C LEU A 156 -19.32 33.05 5.98
N ASN A 157 -20.38 32.57 6.63
CA ASN A 157 -20.85 33.10 7.91
C ASN A 157 -20.08 32.55 9.12
N GLY A 158 -19.20 31.56 8.92
CA GLY A 158 -18.53 30.87 10.01
C GLY A 158 -19.49 30.12 10.93
N THR A 159 -20.57 29.56 10.35
CA THR A 159 -21.57 28.78 11.07
C THR A 159 -20.90 27.64 11.83
N ARG A 160 -21.31 27.46 13.09
CA ARG A 160 -20.86 26.35 13.93
C ARG A 160 -21.85 25.20 13.85
N PHE A 161 -21.32 23.99 13.99
CA PHE A 161 -22.07 22.75 14.04
C PHE A 161 -21.74 22.04 15.34
N ALA A 162 -22.75 21.46 15.98
CA ALA A 162 -22.55 20.74 17.23
C ALA A 162 -23.42 19.49 17.28
N LEU A 163 -23.04 18.53 18.13
CA LEU A 163 -23.83 17.34 18.39
C LEU A 163 -25.15 17.71 19.11
N ALA A 164 -26.26 17.50 18.41
CA ALA A 164 -27.59 17.42 19.00
C ALA A 164 -27.77 16.04 19.63
N TRP A 165 -28.30 15.96 20.85
CA TRP A 165 -28.49 14.66 21.51
C TRP A 165 -29.65 14.62 22.49
N ARG A 166 -30.25 15.76 22.82
CA ARG A 166 -31.46 15.82 23.65
C ARG A 166 -32.69 15.58 22.79
N ASP A 167 -33.73 15.03 23.40
CA ASP A 167 -34.98 14.66 22.72
C ASP A 167 -35.58 15.79 21.85
N GLU A 168 -35.60 17.03 22.35
CA GLU A 168 -36.13 18.17 21.59
C GLU A 168 -35.25 18.59 20.42
N GLU A 169 -33.96 18.29 20.47
CA GLU A 169 -32.97 18.65 19.46
C GLU A 169 -32.93 17.65 18.30
N VAL A 170 -33.34 16.39 18.54
CA VAL A 170 -33.24 15.30 17.55
C VAL A 170 -34.59 14.82 17.01
N ALA A 171 -35.71 15.40 17.48
CA ALA A 171 -37.05 14.96 17.09
C ALA A 171 -37.27 15.00 15.56
N ASP A 172 -36.95 16.13 14.92
CA ASP A 172 -37.16 16.29 13.47
C ASP A 172 -36.16 15.46 12.64
N PHE A 173 -34.98 15.18 13.20
CA PHE A 173 -33.99 14.28 12.62
C PHE A 173 -34.47 12.83 12.63
N LEU A 174 -35.02 12.36 13.76
CA LEU A 174 -35.58 11.01 13.90
C LEU A 174 -36.85 10.79 13.06
N ASP A 175 -37.62 11.84 12.79
CA ASP A 175 -38.84 11.78 11.96
C ASP A 175 -38.53 11.60 10.46
N GLN A 176 -37.26 11.70 10.03
CA GLN A 176 -36.85 11.42 8.65
C GLN A 176 -36.97 9.91 8.34
N THR A 177 -37.65 9.57 7.25
CA THR A 177 -37.93 8.16 6.88
C THR A 177 -36.67 7.33 6.70
N TRP A 178 -35.65 7.91 6.05
CA TRP A 178 -34.38 7.24 5.78
C TRP A 178 -33.57 6.99 7.06
N ILE A 179 -33.72 7.85 8.09
CA ILE A 179 -33.06 7.66 9.39
C ILE A 179 -33.76 6.55 10.17
N ASP A 180 -35.09 6.60 10.32
CA ASP A 180 -35.85 5.53 10.98
C ASP A 180 -35.60 4.17 10.30
N GLY A 181 -35.65 4.15 8.96
CA GLY A 181 -35.39 2.97 8.15
C GLY A 181 -33.98 2.40 8.38
N TRP A 182 -32.96 3.25 8.42
CA TRP A 182 -31.58 2.84 8.67
C TRP A 182 -31.42 2.20 10.05
N LEU A 183 -31.91 2.87 11.09
CA LEU A 183 -31.82 2.36 12.47
C LEU A 183 -32.58 1.02 12.61
N ARG A 184 -33.78 0.94 12.02
CA ARG A 184 -34.59 -0.26 11.99
C ARG A 184 -33.87 -1.42 11.30
N GLU A 185 -33.32 -1.21 10.10
CA GLU A 185 -32.61 -2.25 9.36
C GLU A 185 -31.36 -2.74 10.12
N SER A 186 -30.63 -1.83 10.75
CA SER A 186 -29.43 -2.15 11.53
C SER A 186 -29.77 -3.04 12.73
N PHE A 187 -30.81 -2.70 13.48
CA PHE A 187 -31.31 -3.53 14.57
C PHE A 187 -31.81 -4.89 14.07
N LEU A 188 -32.59 -4.92 12.99
CA LEU A 188 -33.10 -6.17 12.42
C LEU A 188 -31.98 -7.12 12.01
N GLN A 189 -30.88 -6.58 11.47
CA GLN A 189 -29.72 -7.38 11.12
C GLN A 189 -29.09 -8.04 12.34
N TYR A 190 -28.90 -7.31 13.44
CA TYR A 190 -28.38 -7.85 14.69
C TYR A 190 -29.34 -8.87 15.32
N ALA A 191 -30.61 -8.49 15.51
CA ALA A 191 -31.62 -9.33 16.15
C ALA A 191 -31.85 -10.67 15.40
N SER A 192 -31.73 -10.67 14.07
CA SER A 192 -31.89 -11.89 13.26
C SER A 192 -30.62 -12.72 13.12
N GLN A 193 -29.45 -12.09 12.88
CA GLN A 193 -28.23 -12.83 12.54
C GLN A 193 -27.35 -13.14 13.75
N VAL A 194 -27.38 -12.30 14.79
CA VAL A 194 -26.55 -12.46 15.99
C VAL A 194 -27.36 -13.12 17.11
N GLU A 195 -28.55 -12.60 17.41
CA GLU A 195 -29.38 -13.13 18.49
C GLU A 195 -30.37 -14.21 18.04
N ASN A 196 -30.63 -14.32 16.74
CA ASN A 196 -31.59 -15.26 16.15
C ASN A 196 -32.99 -15.20 16.84
N ARG A 197 -33.49 -13.99 17.09
CA ARG A 197 -34.81 -13.76 17.71
C ARG A 197 -35.93 -14.32 16.84
N SER A 198 -36.98 -14.83 17.49
CA SER A 198 -38.20 -15.24 16.79
C SER A 198 -38.89 -14.05 16.11
N GLU A 199 -39.65 -14.30 15.04
CA GLU A 199 -40.41 -13.25 14.33
C GLU A 199 -41.35 -12.49 15.27
N GLN A 200 -42.00 -13.18 16.22
CA GLN A 200 -42.88 -12.55 17.20
C GLN A 200 -42.11 -11.59 18.13
N ALA A 201 -40.92 -11.98 18.60
CA ALA A 201 -40.08 -11.13 19.43
C ALA A 201 -39.58 -9.90 18.65
N ILE A 202 -39.21 -10.08 17.39
CA ILE A 202 -38.82 -8.98 16.50
C ILE A 202 -40.00 -8.01 16.30
N GLN A 203 -41.21 -8.51 16.01
CA GLN A 203 -42.39 -7.67 15.85
C GLN A 203 -42.71 -6.87 17.13
N GLN A 204 -42.56 -7.49 18.30
CA GLN A 204 -42.74 -6.79 19.58
C GLN A 204 -41.70 -5.69 19.77
N ALA A 205 -40.42 -5.97 19.52
CA ALA A 205 -39.33 -5.01 19.62
C ALA A 205 -39.52 -3.80 18.67
N LEU A 206 -39.99 -4.06 17.44
CA LEU A 206 -40.30 -3.01 16.47
C LEU A 206 -41.48 -2.14 16.93
N ARG A 207 -42.53 -2.72 17.50
CA ARG A 207 -43.69 -1.97 18.04
C ARG A 207 -43.32 -1.09 19.24
N SER A 208 -42.29 -1.48 19.99
CA SER A 208 -41.75 -0.71 21.11
C SER A 208 -40.60 0.22 20.73
N PHE A 209 -40.26 0.35 19.44
CA PHE A 209 -39.17 1.20 18.95
C PHE A 209 -37.81 0.91 19.61
N GLU A 210 -37.51 -0.37 19.88
CA GLU A 210 -36.24 -0.80 20.52
C GLU A 210 -35.00 -0.30 19.76
N TYR A 211 -35.07 -0.27 18.43
CA TYR A 211 -34.00 0.23 17.58
C TYR A 211 -33.69 1.73 17.80
N GLN A 212 -34.69 2.57 18.09
CA GLN A 212 -34.47 3.99 18.43
C GLN A 212 -33.85 4.13 19.82
N ALA A 213 -34.26 3.28 20.77
CA ALA A 213 -33.69 3.26 22.12
C ALA A 213 -32.17 3.03 22.11
N HIS A 214 -31.69 2.11 21.24
CA HIS A 214 -30.26 1.85 21.10
C HIS A 214 -29.48 3.07 20.62
N TRP A 215 -30.00 3.76 19.60
CA TRP A 215 -29.37 4.95 19.05
C TRP A 215 -29.42 6.15 20.01
N LEU A 216 -30.53 6.36 20.73
CA LEU A 216 -30.64 7.41 21.76
C LEU A 216 -29.69 7.19 22.93
N ASN A 217 -29.50 5.93 23.36
CA ASN A 217 -28.47 5.57 24.35
C ASN A 217 -27.07 5.96 23.86
N LEU A 218 -26.77 5.68 22.58
CA LEU A 218 -25.50 6.06 21.96
C LEU A 218 -25.32 7.59 21.92
N LEU A 219 -26.32 8.36 21.47
CA LEU A 219 -26.21 9.83 21.46
C LEU A 219 -25.98 10.40 22.86
N THR A 220 -26.65 9.85 23.85
CA THR A 220 -26.47 10.34 25.22
C THR A 220 -25.10 9.97 25.78
N LEU A 221 -24.56 8.79 25.45
CA LEU A 221 -23.18 8.43 25.77
C LEU A 221 -22.21 9.51 25.27
N LEU A 222 -22.37 9.96 24.02
CA LEU A 222 -21.55 11.02 23.44
C LEU A 222 -21.78 12.38 24.13
N GLY A 223 -23.02 12.71 24.46
CA GLY A 223 -23.39 14.00 25.06
C GLY A 223 -23.01 14.16 26.53
N GLU A 224 -23.01 13.07 27.31
CA GLU A 224 -22.75 13.09 28.76
C GLU A 224 -21.34 12.62 29.13
N GLN A 225 -20.75 11.69 28.37
CA GLN A 225 -19.48 11.04 28.75
C GLN A 225 -18.30 11.39 27.83
N LEU A 226 -18.53 12.17 26.76
CA LEU A 226 -17.47 12.69 25.90
C LEU A 226 -17.54 14.22 25.77
N THR A 227 -16.38 14.83 25.57
CA THR A 227 -16.29 16.22 25.14
C THR A 227 -16.21 16.26 23.62
N VAL A 228 -17.37 16.17 22.96
CA VAL A 228 -17.46 16.28 21.49
C VAL A 228 -17.36 17.76 21.10
N PRO A 229 -16.38 18.16 20.27
CA PRO A 229 -16.13 19.57 19.98
C PRO A 229 -17.15 20.16 18.99
N GLU A 230 -17.35 21.48 19.07
CA GLU A 230 -18.02 22.24 18.01
C GLU A 230 -17.16 22.23 16.74
N VAL A 231 -17.79 22.08 15.59
CA VAL A 231 -17.13 22.06 14.29
C VAL A 231 -17.44 23.34 13.53
N LYS A 232 -16.45 23.89 12.82
CA LYS A 232 -16.65 24.94 11.81
C LYS A 232 -15.88 24.63 10.54
N PHE A 233 -16.42 25.01 9.39
CA PHE A 233 -15.71 24.90 8.12
C PHE A 233 -14.76 26.07 7.91
N VAL A 234 -13.60 25.80 7.30
CA VAL A 234 -12.65 26.80 6.86
C VAL A 234 -12.13 26.46 5.47
N THR A 235 -11.67 27.49 4.77
CA THR A 235 -10.98 27.40 3.47
C THR A 235 -9.79 28.37 3.48
N HIS A 236 -8.98 28.34 2.42
CA HIS A 236 -7.85 29.23 2.29
C HIS A 236 -8.35 30.66 2.07
N THR A 237 -7.66 31.61 2.69
CA THR A 237 -7.92 33.05 2.54
C THR A 237 -6.58 33.77 2.43
N LEU A 238 -6.59 35.07 2.13
CA LEU A 238 -5.35 35.86 2.09
C LEU A 238 -4.63 35.90 3.45
N SER A 239 -5.36 35.85 4.56
CA SER A 239 -4.78 35.85 5.91
C SER A 239 -4.45 34.44 6.43
N THR A 240 -5.09 33.41 5.88
CA THR A 240 -4.88 32.00 6.20
C THR A 240 -4.63 31.24 4.90
N PRO A 241 -3.44 31.40 4.29
CA PRO A 241 -3.14 30.76 3.02
C PRO A 241 -3.08 29.24 3.15
N ALA A 242 -3.25 28.55 2.03
CA ALA A 242 -3.02 27.12 1.95
C ALA A 242 -1.53 26.81 2.16
N ILE A 243 -1.24 25.73 2.88
CA ILE A 243 0.11 25.23 3.10
C ILE A 243 0.42 24.19 2.01
N PRO A 244 1.45 24.42 1.17
CA PRO A 244 1.91 23.42 0.22
C PRO A 244 2.46 22.19 0.94
N VAL A 245 2.14 21.01 0.40
CA VAL A 245 2.61 19.72 0.92
C VAL A 245 3.21 18.90 -0.21
N ASP A 246 4.42 18.40 -0.03
CA ASP A 246 5.01 17.41 -0.92
C ASP A 246 4.77 16.01 -0.34
N LEU A 247 4.34 15.08 -1.20
CA LEU A 247 4.17 13.67 -0.86
C LEU A 247 5.26 12.86 -1.56
N ILE A 248 6.06 12.17 -0.77
CA ILE A 248 7.10 11.26 -1.24
C ILE A 248 6.62 9.83 -1.03
N LEU A 249 6.72 8.99 -2.05
CA LEU A 249 6.33 7.59 -1.99
C LEU A 249 7.47 6.68 -2.45
N ASP A 250 7.75 5.68 -1.62
CA ASP A 250 8.54 4.52 -2.00
C ASP A 250 7.61 3.31 -2.11
N VAL A 251 7.12 3.06 -3.33
CA VAL A 251 6.20 1.96 -3.64
C VAL A 251 7.03 0.69 -3.90
N GLY A 252 7.27 -0.12 -2.86
CA GLY A 252 8.01 -1.38 -2.99
C GLY A 252 7.16 -2.54 -3.49
N ASN A 253 7.81 -3.65 -3.86
CA ASN A 253 7.11 -4.86 -4.27
C ASN A 253 6.28 -5.47 -3.11
N THR A 254 6.84 -5.53 -1.91
CA THR A 254 6.19 -6.16 -0.75
C THR A 254 5.60 -5.12 0.21
N HIS A 255 6.31 -4.00 0.39
CA HIS A 255 5.90 -2.93 1.30
C HIS A 255 6.05 -1.56 0.65
N THR A 256 5.19 -0.62 1.05
CA THR A 256 5.18 0.77 0.64
C THR A 256 5.28 1.65 1.88
N CYS A 257 5.97 2.79 1.76
CA CYS A 257 5.97 3.84 2.77
C CYS A 257 5.95 5.22 2.09
N GLY A 258 5.64 6.26 2.86
CA GLY A 258 5.64 7.62 2.34
C GLY A 258 5.92 8.67 3.40
N VAL A 259 6.35 9.84 2.95
CA VAL A 259 6.65 11.02 3.79
C VAL A 259 5.88 12.22 3.24
N LEU A 260 5.25 12.97 4.13
CA LEU A 260 4.61 14.25 3.87
C LEU A 260 5.52 15.36 4.39
N ILE A 261 5.73 16.40 3.59
CA ILE A 261 6.56 17.56 3.94
C ILE A 261 5.70 18.81 3.78
N GLU A 262 5.42 19.52 4.87
CA GLU A 262 4.74 20.81 4.80
C GLU A 262 5.76 21.94 4.58
N ASP A 263 5.35 22.97 3.83
CA ASP A 263 6.12 24.19 3.65
C ASP A 263 5.41 25.38 4.31
N HIS A 264 5.94 25.83 5.45
CA HIS A 264 5.41 26.96 6.22
C HIS A 264 6.10 28.28 5.88
N GLY A 265 6.89 28.34 4.80
CA GLY A 265 7.68 29.52 4.44
C GLY A 265 8.71 29.87 5.51
N ASP A 266 8.72 31.13 5.94
CA ASP A 266 9.66 31.63 6.96
C ASP A 266 9.50 30.96 8.34
N ALA A 267 8.36 30.32 8.60
CA ALA A 267 8.08 29.60 9.85
C ALA A 267 8.57 28.14 9.85
N ASN A 268 9.20 27.69 8.76
CA ASN A 268 9.82 26.37 8.71
C ASN A 268 10.90 26.22 9.80
N ASP A 269 10.92 25.07 10.48
CA ASP A 269 11.87 24.75 11.56
C ASP A 269 12.57 23.42 11.25
N GLY A 270 13.45 23.48 10.25
CA GLY A 270 14.22 22.34 9.77
C GLY A 270 13.33 21.19 9.29
N LEU A 271 13.44 20.03 9.96
CA LEU A 271 12.78 18.78 9.59
C LEU A 271 11.49 18.50 10.39
N ARG A 272 11.06 19.45 11.24
CA ARG A 272 9.90 19.25 12.13
C ARG A 272 8.55 19.25 11.41
N GLN A 273 8.47 19.90 10.24
CA GLN A 273 7.27 19.94 9.40
C GLN A 273 7.13 18.69 8.52
N THR A 274 7.48 17.51 9.05
CA THR A 274 7.40 16.24 8.33
C THR A 274 6.50 15.24 9.06
N ALA A 275 5.90 14.34 8.28
CA ALA A 275 5.05 13.28 8.81
C ALA A 275 5.19 12.01 7.99
N GLU A 276 5.07 10.86 8.64
CA GLU A 276 4.89 9.59 7.95
C GLU A 276 3.49 9.56 7.30
N LEU A 277 3.39 8.97 6.10
CA LEU A 277 2.10 8.64 5.50
C LEU A 277 1.42 7.55 6.35
N GLN A 278 0.16 7.78 6.72
CA GLN A 278 -0.64 6.86 7.52
C GLN A 278 -1.83 6.37 6.69
N VAL A 279 -1.98 5.05 6.58
CA VAL A 279 -3.12 4.42 5.92
C VAL A 279 -4.11 3.95 6.98
N ARG A 280 -5.33 4.51 6.99
CA ARG A 280 -6.42 4.11 7.87
C ARG A 280 -7.20 2.94 7.26
N SER A 281 -7.52 1.93 8.05
CA SER A 281 -8.49 0.91 7.63
C SER A 281 -9.89 1.52 7.58
N LEU A 282 -10.58 1.46 6.45
CA LEU A 282 -11.91 2.08 6.33
C LEU A 282 -13.03 1.19 6.85
N SER A 283 -12.84 -0.15 6.82
CA SER A 283 -13.73 -1.10 7.49
C SER A 283 -13.59 -1.09 9.01
N GLU A 284 -12.37 -0.89 9.52
CA GLU A 284 -12.07 -0.79 10.95
C GLU A 284 -11.31 0.52 11.27
N PRO A 285 -11.99 1.68 11.23
CA PRO A 285 -11.41 3.03 11.31
C PRO A 285 -10.63 3.32 12.60
N GLN A 286 -10.80 2.52 13.64
CA GLN A 286 -10.00 2.58 14.85
C GLN A 286 -8.53 2.15 14.65
N TYR A 287 -8.20 1.55 13.50
CA TYR A 287 -6.86 1.08 13.19
C TYR A 287 -6.18 1.88 12.08
N LEU A 288 -4.89 2.17 12.31
CA LEU A 288 -3.93 2.62 11.31
C LEU A 288 -2.95 1.48 11.02
N ASN A 289 -2.45 1.46 9.79
CA ASN A 289 -1.31 0.63 9.43
C ASN A 289 -0.05 1.09 10.14
N ASP A 290 0.93 0.20 10.23
CA ASP A 290 2.32 0.61 10.44
C ASP A 290 2.78 1.52 9.27
N PRO A 291 3.68 2.49 9.51
CA PRO A 291 4.13 3.42 8.47
C PRO A 291 4.71 2.73 7.23
N LEU A 292 5.27 1.53 7.41
CA LEU A 292 5.61 0.61 6.35
C LEU A 292 4.48 -0.43 6.19
N PHE A 293 3.56 -0.17 5.28
CA PHE A 293 2.40 -1.03 5.05
C PHE A 293 2.61 -1.94 3.82
N THR A 294 1.89 -3.05 3.76
CA THR A 294 1.99 -3.98 2.62
C THR A 294 1.49 -3.34 1.32
N SER A 295 2.18 -3.62 0.21
CA SER A 295 1.81 -3.18 -1.14
C SER A 295 0.66 -3.96 -1.76
N ARG A 296 0.07 -4.91 -1.03
CA ARG A 296 -1.07 -5.70 -1.49
C ARG A 296 -2.28 -4.80 -1.78
N VAL A 297 -3.01 -5.15 -2.83
CA VAL A 297 -4.26 -4.53 -3.23
C VAL A 297 -5.37 -5.56 -3.23
N GLU A 298 -6.52 -5.22 -2.65
CA GLU A 298 -7.76 -5.99 -2.79
C GLU A 298 -8.91 -5.03 -3.15
N PHE A 299 -9.74 -5.40 -4.12
CA PHE A 299 -10.97 -4.70 -4.44
C PHE A 299 -11.92 -4.79 -3.24
N SER A 300 -12.25 -3.64 -2.67
CA SER A 300 -13.24 -3.50 -1.61
C SER A 300 -13.69 -2.03 -1.53
N GLU A 301 -15.00 -1.84 -1.66
CA GLU A 301 -15.66 -0.53 -1.61
C GLU A 301 -15.61 0.04 -0.20
N ALA A 302 -15.23 1.32 -0.06
CA ALA A 302 -15.33 2.02 1.21
C ALA A 302 -16.81 2.31 1.50
N ARG A 303 -17.30 1.91 2.68
CA ARG A 303 -18.71 2.11 3.06
C ARG A 303 -18.80 2.79 4.42
N PHE A 304 -19.36 4.00 4.42
CA PHE A 304 -19.68 4.77 5.63
C PHE A 304 -21.14 4.55 6.06
N GLY A 305 -21.58 3.29 5.96
CA GLY A 305 -22.94 2.89 6.29
C GLY A 305 -23.74 2.28 5.14
N LYS A 306 -25.05 2.50 5.17
CA LYS A 306 -26.02 1.93 4.23
C LYS A 306 -26.36 2.93 3.13
N GLN A 307 -25.69 2.80 1.99
CA GLN A 307 -25.77 3.79 0.90
C GLN A 307 -27.19 4.00 0.37
N HIS A 308 -28.04 2.96 0.35
CA HIS A 308 -29.41 3.08 -0.13
C HIS A 308 -30.25 4.08 0.69
N PHE A 309 -29.97 4.26 1.98
CA PHE A 309 -30.63 5.28 2.80
C PHE A 309 -30.07 6.69 2.56
N SER A 310 -28.78 6.82 2.24
CA SER A 310 -28.24 8.11 1.75
C SER A 310 -28.95 8.52 0.45
N VAL A 311 -29.14 7.59 -0.49
CA VAL A 311 -29.90 7.83 -1.73
C VAL A 311 -31.36 8.20 -1.42
N GLU A 312 -32.03 7.50 -0.50
CA GLU A 312 -33.40 7.83 -0.06
C GLU A 312 -33.51 9.26 0.51
N SER A 313 -32.48 9.75 1.20
CA SER A 313 -32.45 11.15 1.67
C SER A 313 -32.42 12.20 0.55
N GLY A 314 -32.17 11.77 -0.70
CA GLY A 314 -31.95 12.64 -1.85
C GLY A 314 -30.48 13.02 -2.07
N ARG A 315 -29.54 12.34 -1.38
CA ARG A 315 -28.10 12.55 -1.49
C ARG A 315 -27.37 11.23 -1.77
N ASP A 316 -27.17 10.93 -3.04
CA ASP A 316 -26.47 9.74 -3.53
C ASP A 316 -24.94 9.84 -3.48
N ASP A 317 -24.40 11.06 -3.34
CA ASP A 317 -22.96 11.37 -3.25
C ASP A 317 -22.44 11.56 -1.81
N ALA A 318 -23.16 11.10 -0.79
CA ALA A 318 -22.71 11.21 0.59
C ALA A 318 -21.50 10.30 0.85
N PHE A 319 -20.44 10.85 1.48
CA PHE A 319 -19.25 10.11 1.93
C PHE A 319 -18.51 9.35 0.81
N VAL A 320 -18.41 9.97 -0.36
CA VAL A 320 -17.67 9.39 -1.50
C VAL A 320 -16.19 9.27 -1.16
N TRP A 321 -15.65 8.05 -1.33
CA TRP A 321 -14.22 7.78 -1.30
C TRP A 321 -13.73 7.50 -2.72
N PRO A 322 -12.68 8.17 -3.23
CA PRO A 322 -12.31 8.15 -4.65
C PRO A 322 -11.59 6.87 -5.11
N SER A 323 -11.68 5.79 -4.33
CA SER A 323 -11.01 4.51 -4.58
C SER A 323 -11.94 3.33 -4.29
N ILE A 324 -11.84 2.30 -5.13
CA ILE A 324 -12.60 1.03 -5.00
C ILE A 324 -11.72 -0.13 -4.50
N VAL A 325 -10.50 0.15 -4.05
CA VAL A 325 -9.57 -0.85 -3.51
C VAL A 325 -9.07 -0.45 -2.13
N ARG A 326 -8.69 -1.44 -1.33
CA ARG A 326 -7.95 -1.25 -0.07
C ARG A 326 -6.49 -1.65 -0.27
N VAL A 327 -5.62 -1.05 0.55
CA VAL A 327 -4.19 -1.37 0.64
C VAL A 327 -3.81 -1.67 2.09
N GLY A 328 -2.58 -2.15 2.32
CA GLY A 328 -2.09 -2.38 3.67
C GLY A 328 -2.77 -3.56 4.39
N ASP A 329 -2.85 -3.49 5.70
CA ASP A 329 -3.38 -4.52 6.60
C ASP A 329 -4.83 -4.88 6.29
N GLU A 330 -5.62 -3.91 5.85
CA GLU A 330 -7.00 -4.17 5.42
C GLU A 330 -7.03 -5.08 4.19
N ALA A 331 -6.22 -4.78 3.16
CA ALA A 331 -6.08 -5.65 2.00
C ALA A 331 -5.53 -7.03 2.37
N ARG A 332 -4.56 -7.09 3.29
CA ARG A 332 -4.04 -8.37 3.80
C ARG A 332 -5.12 -9.20 4.49
N ALA A 333 -5.93 -8.59 5.35
CA ALA A 333 -7.02 -9.27 6.04
C ALA A 333 -8.07 -9.78 5.04
N LEU A 334 -8.49 -8.93 4.10
CA LEU A 334 -9.41 -9.28 3.02
C LEU A 334 -8.91 -10.45 2.17
N ALA A 335 -7.62 -10.48 1.83
CA ALA A 335 -7.03 -11.56 1.05
C ALA A 335 -6.99 -12.89 1.80
N MET A 336 -6.70 -12.87 3.10
CA MET A 336 -6.63 -14.07 3.95
C MET A 336 -8.00 -14.65 4.29
N GLN A 337 -9.04 -13.80 4.33
CA GLN A 337 -10.41 -14.20 4.68
C GLN A 337 -11.24 -14.55 3.44
N ARG A 338 -10.65 -14.45 2.25
CA ARG A 338 -11.32 -14.73 1.00
C ARG A 338 -11.78 -16.19 0.94
N VAL A 339 -13.06 -16.37 0.61
CA VAL A 339 -13.67 -17.70 0.44
C VAL A 339 -13.13 -18.36 -0.84
N GLY A 340 -12.96 -17.58 -1.91
CA GLY A 340 -12.26 -18.00 -3.13
C GLY A 340 -13.10 -18.84 -4.07
N THR A 341 -14.41 -18.60 -4.14
CA THR A 341 -15.34 -19.40 -4.97
C THR A 341 -15.33 -19.01 -6.45
N GLU A 342 -15.14 -17.74 -6.79
CA GLU A 342 -15.09 -17.24 -8.17
C GLU A 342 -14.08 -16.08 -8.34
N GLY A 343 -13.45 -15.97 -9.52
CA GLY A 343 -12.67 -14.79 -9.95
C GLY A 343 -11.38 -14.52 -9.17
N SER A 344 -10.83 -13.31 -9.28
CA SER A 344 -9.75 -12.79 -8.45
C SER A 344 -10.19 -11.47 -7.82
N SER A 345 -9.75 -11.21 -6.59
CA SER A 345 -10.11 -10.00 -5.84
C SER A 345 -8.97 -8.99 -5.69
N GLY A 346 -7.75 -9.37 -6.07
CA GLY A 346 -6.57 -8.56 -5.82
C GLY A 346 -5.27 -9.25 -6.20
N ILE A 347 -4.15 -8.56 -5.98
CA ILE A 347 -2.79 -9.06 -6.23
C ILE A 347 -1.87 -8.64 -5.09
N SER A 348 -0.82 -9.44 -4.87
CA SER A 348 0.17 -9.19 -3.83
C SER A 348 1.03 -7.95 -4.08
N SER A 349 1.28 -7.62 -5.35
CA SER A 349 2.15 -6.52 -5.75
C SER A 349 1.83 -5.99 -7.14
N PRO A 350 1.17 -4.83 -7.26
CA PRO A 350 0.98 -4.19 -8.56
C PRO A 350 2.29 -3.82 -9.26
N ARG A 351 3.36 -3.51 -8.51
CA ARG A 351 4.67 -3.16 -9.08
C ARG A 351 5.28 -4.28 -9.91
N ARG A 352 5.12 -5.55 -9.49
CA ARG A 352 5.61 -6.73 -10.23
C ARG A 352 4.94 -6.93 -11.59
N TYR A 353 3.75 -6.35 -11.79
CA TYR A 353 2.94 -6.50 -13.00
C TYR A 353 2.75 -5.20 -13.78
N LEU A 354 3.56 -4.17 -13.52
CA LEU A 354 3.55 -2.94 -14.31
C LEU A 354 3.66 -3.21 -15.81
N TRP A 355 4.42 -4.23 -16.20
CA TRP A 355 4.59 -4.65 -17.59
C TRP A 355 3.34 -5.22 -18.25
N ASP A 356 2.34 -5.68 -17.48
CA ASP A 356 1.19 -6.40 -18.01
C ASP A 356 -0.03 -5.51 -18.19
N GLU A 357 -0.08 -4.87 -19.36
CA GLU A 357 -1.20 -4.03 -19.81
C GLU A 357 -2.29 -4.83 -20.54
N THR A 358 -2.21 -6.16 -20.56
CA THR A 358 -3.26 -7.00 -21.18
C THR A 358 -4.47 -7.09 -20.25
N PRO A 359 -5.70 -6.97 -20.78
CA PRO A 359 -6.92 -7.16 -20.01
C PRO A 359 -6.95 -8.52 -19.29
N ALA A 360 -7.52 -8.54 -18.09
CA ALA A 360 -7.65 -9.76 -17.33
C ALA A 360 -8.63 -10.73 -18.02
N LEU A 361 -8.28 -12.03 -18.04
CA LEU A 361 -9.14 -13.07 -18.62
C LEU A 361 -10.42 -13.33 -17.81
N GLN A 362 -10.40 -12.99 -16.52
CA GLN A 362 -11.53 -13.13 -15.61
C GLN A 362 -11.82 -11.79 -14.98
N ASP A 363 -13.11 -11.50 -14.81
CA ASP A 363 -13.55 -10.26 -14.19
C ASP A 363 -13.09 -10.19 -12.72
N TRP A 364 -12.59 -9.02 -12.33
CA TRP A 364 -12.26 -8.72 -10.94
C TRP A 364 -13.52 -8.69 -10.07
N ARG A 365 -13.40 -9.18 -8.84
CA ARG A 365 -14.49 -9.26 -7.85
C ARG A 365 -14.13 -8.48 -6.60
N PHE A 366 -15.13 -7.92 -5.92
CA PHE A 366 -14.92 -7.38 -4.57
C PHE A 366 -14.71 -8.52 -3.58
N SER A 367 -13.68 -8.40 -2.73
CA SER A 367 -13.51 -9.30 -1.59
C SER A 367 -14.63 -9.06 -0.57
N GLN A 368 -15.23 -10.14 -0.06
CA GLN A 368 -16.25 -10.08 0.97
C GLN A 368 -15.86 -10.97 2.15
N ILE A 369 -15.80 -10.38 3.35
CA ILE A 369 -15.54 -11.12 4.59
C ILE A 369 -16.80 -11.92 5.01
N HIS A 370 -18.00 -11.39 4.73
CA HIS A 370 -19.28 -11.98 5.14
C HIS A 370 -20.37 -11.81 4.07
N GLY A 371 -20.14 -12.38 2.88
CA GLY A 371 -21.12 -12.35 1.79
C GLY A 371 -22.38 -13.14 2.12
N LYS A 372 -23.55 -12.50 2.09
CA LYS A 372 -24.87 -13.18 2.15
C LYS A 372 -25.19 -13.93 0.85
N THR A 373 -24.54 -13.56 -0.25
CA THR A 373 -24.72 -14.14 -1.59
C THR A 373 -23.66 -15.21 -1.85
N GLN A 374 -24.03 -16.29 -2.54
CA GLN A 374 -23.08 -17.34 -2.94
C GLN A 374 -22.01 -16.86 -3.94
N ARG A 375 -22.22 -15.70 -4.59
CA ARG A 375 -21.28 -15.06 -5.52
C ARG A 375 -20.74 -13.75 -4.97
N GLU A 376 -19.42 -13.58 -5.08
CA GLU A 376 -18.73 -12.29 -4.90
C GLU A 376 -19.15 -11.32 -6.03
N PRO A 377 -19.50 -10.06 -5.76
CA PRO A 377 -19.93 -9.10 -6.78
C PRO A 377 -18.75 -8.63 -7.64
N LEU A 378 -19.04 -8.21 -8.87
CA LEU A 378 -18.07 -7.59 -9.77
C LEU A 378 -17.47 -6.32 -9.15
N ALA A 379 -16.19 -6.07 -9.41
CA ALA A 379 -15.45 -4.90 -8.94
C ALA A 379 -15.87 -3.59 -9.66
N THR A 380 -17.17 -3.34 -9.76
CA THR A 380 -17.78 -2.18 -10.39
C THR A 380 -18.47 -1.31 -9.33
N ALA A 381 -17.82 -0.21 -8.94
CA ALA A 381 -18.38 0.74 -7.98
C ALA A 381 -18.11 2.19 -8.35
N PHE A 382 -19.02 3.06 -7.93
CA PHE A 382 -18.83 4.51 -7.95
C PHE A 382 -17.66 4.90 -7.02
N PRO A 383 -16.87 5.95 -7.34
CA PRO A 383 -16.95 6.79 -8.55
C PRO A 383 -16.22 6.23 -9.76
N LEU A 384 -15.26 5.32 -9.55
CA LEU A 384 -14.31 4.93 -10.59
C LEU A 384 -14.94 4.16 -11.76
N MET A 385 -16.05 3.45 -11.55
CA MET A 385 -16.76 2.74 -12.63
C MET A 385 -17.21 3.69 -13.77
N ASN A 386 -17.48 4.96 -13.45
CA ASN A 386 -17.91 5.97 -14.44
C ASN A 386 -16.74 6.75 -15.03
N LEU A 387 -15.51 6.47 -14.60
CA LEU A 387 -14.31 7.20 -14.98
C LEU A 387 -13.31 6.35 -15.76
N MET A 388 -13.54 5.04 -15.87
CA MET A 388 -12.70 4.10 -16.61
C MET A 388 -13.54 3.15 -17.47
N ASN A 389 -12.91 2.54 -18.47
CA ASN A 389 -13.48 1.44 -19.25
C ASN A 389 -13.16 0.06 -18.62
N ASP A 390 -13.62 -1.00 -19.26
CA ASP A 390 -13.44 -2.40 -18.83
C ASP A 390 -11.96 -2.79 -18.58
N ASP A 391 -11.02 -2.26 -19.36
CA ASP A 391 -9.57 -2.51 -19.23
C ASP A 391 -8.92 -1.65 -18.12
N GLY A 392 -9.67 -0.71 -17.56
CA GLY A 392 -9.25 0.23 -16.52
C GLY A 392 -8.59 1.49 -17.07
N GLN A 393 -8.69 1.74 -18.37
CA GLN A 393 -8.19 2.97 -18.97
C GLN A 393 -9.12 4.14 -18.62
N PRO A 394 -8.59 5.31 -18.20
CA PRO A 394 -9.42 6.46 -17.90
C PRO A 394 -10.16 6.98 -19.14
N LEU A 395 -11.47 7.19 -19.03
CA LEU A 395 -12.32 7.57 -20.17
C LEU A 395 -11.90 8.88 -20.83
N PHE A 396 -11.35 9.84 -20.08
CA PHE A 396 -10.92 11.12 -20.65
C PHE A 396 -9.80 10.97 -21.68
N ARG A 397 -9.03 9.87 -21.63
CA ARG A 397 -7.96 9.56 -22.60
C ARG A 397 -8.47 8.90 -23.87
N LEU A 398 -9.69 8.40 -23.86
CA LEU A 398 -10.31 7.73 -24.99
C LEU A 398 -11.01 8.72 -25.91
N PRO A 399 -11.07 8.42 -27.23
CA PRO A 399 -11.98 9.11 -28.15
C PRO A 399 -13.40 9.11 -27.60
N HIS A 400 -14.15 10.19 -27.84
CA HIS A 400 -15.48 10.39 -27.25
C HIS A 400 -16.46 9.22 -27.53
N GLU A 401 -16.35 8.59 -28.70
CA GLU A 401 -17.18 7.44 -29.09
C GLU A 401 -16.85 6.13 -28.35
N GLU A 402 -15.67 6.04 -27.74
CA GLU A 402 -15.18 4.87 -26.99
C GLU A 402 -15.30 5.06 -25.47
N ARG A 403 -15.85 6.19 -24.99
CA ARG A 403 -15.99 6.53 -23.57
C ARG A 403 -17.14 5.77 -22.90
N LEU A 404 -17.02 4.45 -22.85
CA LEU A 404 -17.97 3.57 -22.19
C LEU A 404 -17.52 3.25 -20.76
N PRO A 405 -18.37 3.45 -19.75
CA PRO A 405 -18.04 3.10 -18.36
C PRO A 405 -17.90 1.58 -18.22
N VAL A 406 -17.35 1.15 -17.07
CA VAL A 406 -17.11 -0.27 -16.81
C VAL A 406 -18.42 -1.06 -16.75
N PHE A 407 -18.50 -2.12 -17.55
CA PHE A 407 -19.51 -3.18 -17.48
C PHE A 407 -18.90 -4.49 -16.98
N SER A 408 -17.70 -4.83 -17.49
CA SER A 408 -16.95 -6.03 -17.14
C SER A 408 -15.58 -5.61 -16.63
N PRO A 409 -15.29 -5.71 -15.33
CA PRO A 409 -14.03 -5.22 -14.77
C PRO A 409 -12.88 -6.16 -15.13
N GLN A 410 -12.38 -6.04 -16.36
CA GLN A 410 -11.26 -6.80 -16.93
C GLN A 410 -9.95 -6.01 -16.84
N TYR A 411 -9.82 -5.22 -15.79
CA TYR A 411 -8.68 -4.33 -15.56
C TYR A 411 -7.36 -5.05 -15.75
N SER A 412 -6.46 -4.48 -16.55
CA SER A 412 -5.11 -5.05 -16.68
C SER A 412 -4.40 -5.07 -15.32
N ARG A 413 -3.46 -6.00 -15.11
CA ARG A 413 -2.70 -6.05 -13.85
C ARG A 413 -1.85 -4.79 -13.63
N SER A 414 -1.40 -4.15 -14.72
CA SER A 414 -0.77 -2.84 -14.66
C SER A 414 -1.71 -1.76 -14.12
N THR A 415 -3.00 -1.79 -14.49
CA THR A 415 -4.03 -0.84 -14.00
C THR A 415 -4.29 -0.97 -12.50
N LEU A 416 -4.07 -2.14 -11.90
CA LEU A 416 -4.17 -2.27 -10.43
C LEU A 416 -3.15 -1.39 -9.70
N MET A 417 -2.05 -0.96 -10.35
CA MET A 417 -1.18 0.10 -9.82
C MET A 417 -1.91 1.45 -9.77
N THR A 418 -2.65 1.83 -10.81
CA THR A 418 -3.47 3.05 -10.81
C THR A 418 -4.46 3.02 -9.63
N HIS A 419 -5.16 1.89 -9.43
CA HIS A 419 -6.07 1.73 -8.29
C HIS A 419 -5.37 1.85 -6.93
N MET A 420 -4.20 1.21 -6.77
CA MET A 420 -3.39 1.33 -5.55
C MET A 420 -3.02 2.79 -5.26
N LEU A 421 -2.58 3.51 -6.29
CA LEU A 421 -2.18 4.91 -6.17
C LEU A 421 -3.38 5.83 -5.92
N CYS A 422 -4.57 5.54 -6.47
CA CYS A 422 -5.80 6.24 -6.10
C CYS A 422 -6.08 6.11 -4.59
N GLU A 423 -5.93 4.91 -4.03
CA GLU A 423 -6.13 4.68 -2.60
C GLU A 423 -5.11 5.42 -1.75
N ILE A 424 -3.82 5.31 -2.07
CA ILE A 424 -2.75 6.01 -1.35
C ILE A 424 -2.94 7.52 -1.39
N LEU A 425 -3.33 8.06 -2.56
CA LEU A 425 -3.58 9.48 -2.73
C LEU A 425 -4.81 9.94 -1.93
N ALA A 426 -5.88 9.14 -1.88
CA ALA A 426 -7.06 9.42 -1.06
C ALA A 426 -6.71 9.47 0.44
N GLN A 427 -5.93 8.50 0.91
CA GLN A 427 -5.43 8.45 2.29
C GLN A 427 -4.55 9.67 2.61
N ALA A 428 -3.63 10.04 1.71
CA ALA A 428 -2.76 11.20 1.88
C ALA A 428 -3.57 12.51 1.95
N LEU A 429 -4.53 12.72 1.04
CA LEU A 429 -5.40 13.90 1.02
C LEU A 429 -6.25 14.01 2.30
N GLY A 430 -6.78 12.89 2.79
CA GLY A 430 -7.47 12.83 4.08
C GLY A 430 -6.54 13.14 5.27
N GLN A 431 -5.31 12.60 5.25
CA GLN A 431 -4.35 12.78 6.33
C GLN A 431 -3.86 14.24 6.44
N ILE A 432 -3.47 14.88 5.34
CA ILE A 432 -2.90 16.25 5.36
C ILE A 432 -3.92 17.28 5.87
N ASN A 433 -5.22 17.05 5.63
CA ASN A 433 -6.29 17.93 6.08
C ASN A 433 -6.97 17.46 7.38
N SER A 434 -6.61 16.29 7.93
CA SER A 434 -7.13 15.82 9.21
C SER A 434 -6.84 16.82 10.34
N VAL A 435 -7.76 16.91 11.30
CA VAL A 435 -7.61 17.78 12.47
C VAL A 435 -6.37 17.41 13.28
N ALA A 436 -6.12 16.11 13.45
CA ALA A 436 -4.97 15.57 14.16
C ALA A 436 -3.63 16.04 13.57
N THR A 437 -3.44 15.87 12.25
CA THR A 437 -2.20 16.28 11.58
C THR A 437 -1.98 17.78 11.67
N ARG A 438 -3.01 18.59 11.41
CA ARG A 438 -2.89 20.06 11.46
C ARG A 438 -2.62 20.59 12.88
N LEU A 439 -3.18 19.97 13.91
CA LEU A 439 -2.86 20.32 15.30
C LEU A 439 -1.41 19.97 15.65
N ARG A 440 -0.92 18.82 15.19
CA ARG A 440 0.44 18.34 15.46
C ARG A 440 1.51 19.18 14.74
N LEU A 441 1.29 19.50 13.46
CA LEU A 441 2.28 20.21 12.64
C LEU A 441 2.18 21.74 12.74
N GLY A 442 1.08 22.28 13.26
CA GLY A 442 0.88 23.73 13.44
C GLY A 442 -0.07 24.34 12.41
N PHE A 443 -0.35 25.64 12.52
CA PHE A 443 -1.33 26.35 11.68
C PHE A 443 -2.67 25.60 11.53
N PRO A 444 -3.39 25.34 12.64
CA PRO A 444 -4.54 24.44 12.62
C PRO A 444 -5.69 24.93 11.74
N ALA A 445 -5.78 26.22 11.39
CA ALA A 445 -6.84 26.75 10.52
C ALA A 445 -6.49 26.72 9.01
N SER A 446 -5.23 26.46 8.63
CA SER A 446 -4.80 26.48 7.24
C SER A 446 -5.07 25.16 6.52
N PRO A 447 -5.74 25.18 5.35
CA PRO A 447 -5.83 24.00 4.49
C PRO A 447 -4.45 23.54 4.01
N ARG A 448 -4.29 22.23 3.79
CA ARG A 448 -3.12 21.66 3.12
C ARG A 448 -3.47 21.32 1.67
N GLN A 449 -2.54 21.58 0.77
CA GLN A 449 -2.68 21.29 -0.65
C GLN A 449 -1.44 20.55 -1.16
N LEU A 450 -1.63 19.44 -1.85
CA LEU A 450 -0.51 18.74 -2.49
C LEU A 450 0.09 19.62 -3.59
N ARG A 451 1.41 19.79 -3.56
CA ARG A 451 2.20 20.55 -4.52
C ARG A 451 2.98 19.64 -5.45
N THR A 452 3.70 18.67 -4.88
CA THR A 452 4.52 17.75 -5.65
C THR A 452 4.36 16.32 -5.14
N LEU A 453 4.28 15.37 -6.06
CA LEU A 453 4.29 13.93 -5.84
C LEU A 453 5.64 13.38 -6.30
N ILE A 454 6.44 12.86 -5.38
CA ILE A 454 7.79 12.37 -5.65
C ILE A 454 7.80 10.85 -5.49
N LEU A 455 8.10 10.11 -6.56
CA LEU A 455 8.21 8.65 -6.53
C LEU A 455 9.68 8.23 -6.62
N THR A 456 10.14 7.43 -5.66
CA THR A 456 11.46 6.77 -5.76
C THR A 456 11.41 5.57 -6.69
N LEU A 457 12.53 5.29 -7.37
CA LEU A 457 12.63 4.23 -8.36
C LEU A 457 13.72 3.20 -8.02
N PRO A 458 13.60 1.93 -8.44
CA PRO A 458 14.69 0.98 -8.35
C PRO A 458 15.87 1.45 -9.21
N SER A 459 17.07 1.04 -8.83
CA SER A 459 18.29 1.46 -9.51
C SER A 459 18.37 0.92 -10.95
N ALA A 460 17.80 -0.24 -11.28
CA ALA A 460 17.82 -0.74 -12.67
C ALA A 460 16.45 -0.91 -13.32
N MET A 461 15.46 -0.10 -12.96
CA MET A 461 14.15 -0.16 -13.61
C MET A 461 14.23 0.23 -15.09
N PRO A 462 13.82 -0.65 -16.04
CA PRO A 462 13.84 -0.34 -17.46
C PRO A 462 13.05 0.93 -17.81
N LYS A 463 13.51 1.71 -18.80
CA LYS A 463 12.86 2.98 -19.19
C LYS A 463 11.37 2.83 -19.50
N GLN A 464 10.99 1.77 -20.23
CA GLN A 464 9.60 1.51 -20.54
C GLN A 464 8.75 1.25 -19.28
N GLU A 465 9.26 0.51 -18.28
CA GLU A 465 8.55 0.31 -17.01
C GLU A 465 8.44 1.61 -16.21
N ARG A 466 9.49 2.46 -16.24
CA ARG A 466 9.46 3.79 -15.60
C ARG A 466 8.36 4.68 -16.18
N GLU A 467 8.18 4.66 -17.51
CA GLU A 467 7.13 5.43 -18.18
C GLU A 467 5.74 4.90 -17.87
N ILE A 468 5.56 3.57 -17.85
CA ILE A 468 4.29 2.99 -17.41
C ILE A 468 3.98 3.42 -15.97
N PHE A 469 4.95 3.36 -15.05
CA PHE A 469 4.71 3.78 -13.68
C PHE A 469 4.35 5.28 -13.55
N ARG A 470 5.02 6.15 -14.31
CA ARG A 470 4.68 7.58 -14.43
C ARG A 470 3.24 7.76 -14.90
N GLN A 471 2.86 7.05 -15.96
CA GLN A 471 1.52 7.06 -16.50
C GLN A 471 0.48 6.60 -15.46
N ARG A 472 0.73 5.52 -14.71
CA ARG A 472 -0.19 5.03 -13.67
C ARG A 472 -0.40 6.06 -12.55
N MET A 473 0.65 6.78 -12.14
CA MET A 473 0.50 7.87 -11.17
C MET A 473 -0.30 9.05 -11.74
N PHE A 474 -0.03 9.43 -12.98
CA PHE A 474 -0.77 10.50 -13.66
C PHE A 474 -2.27 10.15 -13.80
N GLU A 475 -2.58 8.91 -14.20
CA GLU A 475 -3.95 8.41 -14.29
C GLU A 475 -4.64 8.40 -12.92
N ALA A 476 -3.94 7.94 -11.86
CA ALA A 476 -4.48 7.94 -10.51
C ALA A 476 -4.81 9.36 -10.02
N LEU A 477 -3.92 10.32 -10.31
CA LEU A 477 -4.13 11.72 -9.99
C LEU A 477 -5.37 12.29 -10.69
N ALA A 478 -5.51 12.04 -11.99
CA ALA A 478 -6.67 12.47 -12.77
C ALA A 478 -7.98 11.85 -12.27
N LEU A 479 -7.97 10.55 -11.97
CA LEU A 479 -9.12 9.81 -11.47
C LEU A 479 -9.57 10.33 -10.11
N VAL A 480 -8.65 10.56 -9.17
CA VAL A 480 -8.99 11.12 -7.85
C VAL A 480 -9.55 12.53 -7.99
N TRP A 481 -8.93 13.41 -8.80
CA TRP A 481 -9.44 14.78 -8.98
C TRP A 481 -10.85 14.81 -9.59
N LYS A 482 -11.14 13.92 -10.54
CA LYS A 482 -12.48 13.78 -11.15
C LYS A 482 -13.48 13.16 -10.18
N ALA A 483 -13.08 12.10 -9.46
CA ALA A 483 -13.90 11.44 -8.45
C ALA A 483 -14.31 12.36 -7.30
N MET A 484 -13.42 13.28 -6.90
CA MET A 484 -13.68 14.31 -5.88
C MET A 484 -14.50 15.49 -6.41
N GLY A 485 -14.85 15.52 -7.70
CA GLY A 485 -15.53 16.65 -8.35
C GLY A 485 -14.68 17.92 -8.43
N TRP A 486 -13.36 17.81 -8.24
CA TRP A 486 -12.43 18.94 -8.32
C TRP A 486 -12.05 19.30 -9.76
N HIS A 487 -12.23 18.35 -10.68
CA HIS A 487 -12.05 18.56 -12.10
C HIS A 487 -13.25 17.97 -12.87
N PRO A 488 -13.78 18.64 -13.92
CA PRO A 488 -14.94 18.13 -14.66
C PRO A 488 -14.69 16.74 -15.25
N GLN A 489 -15.67 15.85 -15.17
CA GLN A 489 -15.53 14.44 -15.53
C GLN A 489 -15.10 14.21 -16.98
N ASP A 490 -15.74 14.87 -17.95
CA ASP A 490 -15.50 14.66 -19.38
C ASP A 490 -14.34 15.45 -19.97
N GLU A 491 -13.83 16.44 -19.22
CA GLU A 491 -12.74 17.30 -19.67
C GLU A 491 -11.41 16.57 -19.70
N ASP A 492 -10.52 16.98 -20.60
CA ASP A 492 -9.16 16.42 -20.67
C ASP A 492 -8.33 16.88 -19.45
N PHE A 493 -7.30 16.11 -19.10
CA PHE A 493 -6.40 16.32 -17.96
C PHE A 493 -4.90 16.30 -18.36
N THR A 494 -4.59 15.99 -19.62
CA THR A 494 -3.23 15.69 -20.11
C THR A 494 -2.27 16.87 -20.06
N THR A 495 -2.72 18.06 -20.44
CA THR A 495 -1.87 19.25 -20.53
C THR A 495 -2.00 20.18 -19.30
N PRO A 496 -0.97 20.99 -18.98
CA PRO A 496 -1.06 21.98 -17.89
C PRO A 496 -2.27 22.90 -18.01
N LYS A 497 -2.54 23.41 -19.22
CA LYS A 497 -3.68 24.29 -19.52
C LYS A 497 -5.03 23.63 -19.22
N GLN A 498 -5.15 22.33 -19.45
CA GLN A 498 -6.39 21.61 -19.12
C GLN A 498 -6.53 21.41 -17.61
N ARG A 499 -5.43 21.15 -16.90
CA ARG A 499 -5.43 21.03 -15.44
C ARG A 499 -5.83 22.31 -14.72
N GLU A 500 -5.63 23.49 -15.32
CA GLU A 500 -6.11 24.78 -14.81
C GLU A 500 -7.65 24.86 -14.66
N LYS A 501 -8.41 23.95 -15.30
CA LYS A 501 -9.86 23.83 -15.09
C LYS A 501 -10.22 23.25 -13.71
N SER A 502 -9.24 22.75 -12.95
CA SER A 502 -9.47 22.17 -11.64
C SER A 502 -9.63 23.24 -10.57
N VAL A 503 -10.61 23.08 -9.67
CA VAL A 503 -10.83 24.01 -8.55
C VAL A 503 -9.80 23.82 -7.43
N VAL A 504 -9.20 22.63 -7.34
CA VAL A 504 -8.06 22.34 -6.47
C VAL A 504 -6.81 22.21 -7.35
N PRO A 505 -5.72 22.93 -7.06
CA PRO A 505 -4.47 22.83 -7.84
C PRO A 505 -4.01 21.38 -7.99
N VAL A 506 -3.57 21.01 -9.19
CA VAL A 506 -3.07 19.66 -9.47
C VAL A 506 -1.57 19.61 -9.19
N PRO A 507 -1.07 18.67 -8.36
CA PRO A 507 0.35 18.55 -8.07
C PRO A 507 1.18 18.09 -9.27
N GLU A 508 2.46 18.46 -9.27
CA GLU A 508 3.44 17.95 -10.22
C GLU A 508 3.92 16.54 -9.84
N ILE A 509 4.38 15.75 -10.83
CA ILE A 509 4.91 14.40 -10.60
C ILE A 509 6.41 14.39 -10.91
N GLN A 510 7.23 13.98 -9.95
CA GLN A 510 8.69 13.86 -10.06
C GLN A 510 9.15 12.42 -9.83
N MET A 511 10.08 11.93 -10.66
CA MET A 511 10.55 10.53 -10.66
C MET A 511 12.03 10.44 -11.04
N GLU A 512 12.86 11.27 -10.40
CA GLU A 512 14.27 11.46 -10.76
C GLU A 512 15.22 10.60 -9.93
N TRP A 513 14.88 10.36 -8.66
CA TRP A 513 15.79 9.73 -7.69
C TRP A 513 15.57 8.23 -7.56
N ASP A 514 16.69 7.50 -7.46
CA ASP A 514 16.67 6.06 -7.21
C ASP A 514 16.85 5.72 -5.71
N GLU A 515 16.27 4.58 -5.32
CA GLU A 515 16.18 4.07 -3.95
C GLU A 515 17.58 3.92 -3.30
N ALA A 516 18.55 3.34 -4.03
CA ALA A 516 19.88 3.09 -3.49
C ALA A 516 20.68 4.37 -3.25
N SER A 517 20.62 5.36 -4.16
CA SER A 517 21.24 6.67 -3.99
C SER A 517 20.61 7.47 -2.85
N CYS A 518 19.28 7.40 -2.70
CA CYS A 518 18.56 8.04 -1.59
C CYS A 518 19.04 7.53 -0.22
N GLY A 519 19.25 6.22 -0.08
CA GLY A 519 19.78 5.63 1.15
C GLY A 519 21.14 6.20 1.57
N GLN A 520 22.02 6.54 0.60
CA GLN A 520 23.31 7.17 0.89
C GLN A 520 23.15 8.57 1.46
N LEU A 521 22.14 9.32 1.03
CA LEU A 521 21.92 10.68 1.49
C LEU A 521 21.49 10.74 2.97
N VAL A 522 20.70 9.75 3.43
CA VAL A 522 20.35 9.61 4.85
C VAL A 522 21.61 9.49 5.71
N TRP A 523 22.53 8.60 5.32
CA TRP A 523 23.80 8.42 6.01
C TRP A 523 24.68 9.67 5.94
N LEU A 524 24.87 10.25 4.76
CA LEU A 524 25.68 11.46 4.58
C LEU A 524 25.17 12.63 5.42
N TYR A 525 23.86 12.87 5.42
CA TYR A 525 23.25 13.92 6.23
C TYR A 525 23.47 13.67 7.73
N ASN A 526 23.23 12.43 8.18
CA ASN A 526 23.43 12.09 9.58
C ASN A 526 24.89 12.26 10.02
N GLU A 527 25.85 11.78 9.23
CA GLU A 527 27.27 11.95 9.55
C GLU A 527 27.65 13.44 9.59
N ALA A 528 27.34 14.17 8.52
CA ALA A 528 27.72 15.56 8.39
C ALA A 528 27.12 16.42 9.53
N ILE A 529 25.83 16.24 9.83
CA ILE A 529 25.09 17.11 10.76
C ILE A 529 25.11 16.59 12.19
N SER A 530 24.78 15.32 12.42
CA SER A 530 24.66 14.75 13.76
C SER A 530 26.01 14.43 14.39
N HIS A 531 26.89 13.72 13.67
CA HIS A 531 28.16 13.25 14.24
C HIS A 531 29.28 14.29 14.15
N TYR A 532 29.37 15.02 13.04
CA TYR A 532 30.44 16.01 12.81
C TYR A 532 30.02 17.45 13.07
N ALA A 533 28.77 17.69 13.50
CA ALA A 533 28.23 19.01 13.86
C ALA A 533 28.36 20.06 12.74
N GLY A 534 28.19 19.64 11.49
CA GLY A 534 28.33 20.47 10.28
C GLY A 534 29.76 20.62 9.77
N ARG A 535 30.75 19.90 10.33
CA ARG A 535 32.15 19.93 9.89
C ARG A 535 32.42 18.88 8.80
N THR A 536 31.83 19.08 7.63
CA THR A 536 31.85 18.13 6.50
C THR A 536 33.27 17.76 6.03
N GLU A 537 34.23 18.69 6.06
CA GLU A 537 35.62 18.38 5.67
C GLU A 537 36.29 17.39 6.62
N SER A 538 36.07 17.54 7.93
CA SER A 538 36.60 16.62 8.93
C SER A 538 36.00 15.23 8.78
N PHE A 539 34.71 15.17 8.46
CA PHE A 539 34.00 13.93 8.13
C PHE A 539 34.62 13.21 6.93
N PHE A 540 34.80 13.90 5.81
CA PHE A 540 35.38 13.30 4.60
C PHE A 540 36.82 12.85 4.83
N ASN A 541 37.64 13.66 5.49
CA ASN A 541 39.03 13.32 5.77
C ASN A 541 39.16 12.11 6.71
N ALA A 542 38.27 11.97 7.70
CA ALA A 542 38.27 10.84 8.61
C ALA A 542 37.89 9.51 7.93
N LEU A 543 36.99 9.56 6.93
CA LEU A 543 36.53 8.36 6.25
C LEU A 543 37.24 8.05 4.93
N ALA A 544 37.99 8.99 4.34
CA ALA A 544 38.78 8.69 3.15
C ALA A 544 39.78 7.56 3.43
N ARG A 545 39.86 6.58 2.52
CA ARG A 545 40.81 5.48 2.63
C ARG A 545 42.24 5.96 2.30
N PRO A 546 43.24 5.69 3.16
CA PRO A 546 44.64 6.07 2.87
C PRO A 546 45.23 5.33 1.68
N ASP A 547 44.75 4.12 1.40
CA ASP A 547 45.24 3.26 0.31
C ASP A 547 44.62 3.61 -1.05
N ARG A 548 43.58 4.45 -1.10
CA ARG A 548 42.99 4.94 -2.34
C ARG A 548 43.74 6.19 -2.80
N GLN A 549 44.36 6.11 -3.99
CA GLN A 549 44.97 7.29 -4.58
C GLN A 549 43.90 8.35 -4.91
N PRO A 550 44.14 9.63 -4.60
CA PRO A 550 43.22 10.70 -4.98
C PRO A 550 43.14 10.81 -6.50
N GLU A 551 41.97 11.19 -7.01
CA GLU A 551 41.82 11.53 -8.43
C GLU A 551 42.71 12.73 -8.78
N PRO A 552 43.24 12.83 -10.01
CA PRO A 552 44.06 13.96 -10.44
C PRO A 552 43.34 15.30 -10.20
N GLY A 553 43.97 16.20 -9.44
CA GLY A 553 43.42 17.52 -9.11
C GLY A 553 42.48 17.55 -7.90
N VAL A 554 42.17 16.40 -7.28
CA VAL A 554 41.38 16.34 -6.04
C VAL A 554 42.28 16.31 -4.83
N VAL A 555 42.05 17.21 -3.86
CA VAL A 555 42.80 17.24 -2.61
C VAL A 555 42.44 15.99 -1.77
N PRO A 556 43.45 15.25 -1.25
CA PRO A 556 43.20 14.12 -0.34
C PRO A 556 42.27 14.50 0.81
N GLY A 557 41.35 13.60 1.18
CA GLY A 557 40.41 13.83 2.28
C GLY A 557 39.22 14.75 1.94
N ARG A 558 39.07 15.21 0.69
CA ARG A 558 37.90 15.99 0.21
C ARG A 558 36.95 15.20 -0.68
N ALA A 559 37.11 13.89 -0.79
CA ALA A 559 36.22 13.06 -1.58
C ALA A 559 36.02 11.66 -0.98
N LEU A 560 34.81 11.13 -1.15
CA LEU A 560 34.42 9.78 -0.72
C LEU A 560 33.74 9.02 -1.86
N ARG A 561 34.06 7.73 -2.01
CA ARG A 561 33.29 6.79 -2.82
C ARG A 561 32.44 5.93 -1.90
N VAL A 562 31.13 6.05 -2.03
CA VAL A 562 30.18 5.33 -1.19
C VAL A 562 29.41 4.37 -2.08
N ALA A 563 29.37 3.11 -1.68
CA ALA A 563 28.49 2.11 -2.24
C ALA A 563 27.27 1.93 -1.33
N SER A 564 26.11 1.64 -1.90
CA SER A 564 24.94 1.14 -1.18
C SER A 564 24.41 -0.13 -1.83
N ILE A 565 24.08 -1.14 -1.03
CA ILE A 565 23.28 -2.30 -1.43
C ILE A 565 21.94 -2.20 -0.70
N ASP A 566 20.83 -2.09 -1.42
CA ASP A 566 19.47 -2.12 -0.90
C ASP A 566 18.78 -3.43 -1.32
N ILE A 567 18.47 -4.28 -0.34
CA ILE A 567 17.73 -5.52 -0.57
C ILE A 567 16.28 -5.32 -0.16
N GLY A 568 15.43 -5.03 -1.14
CA GLY A 568 13.98 -4.92 -0.94
C GLY A 568 13.29 -6.29 -0.85
N GLY A 569 11.97 -6.27 -0.94
CA GLY A 569 11.18 -7.50 -1.04
C GLY A 569 11.26 -8.18 -2.41
N GLY A 570 11.42 -7.40 -3.49
CA GLY A 570 11.46 -7.96 -4.85
C GLY A 570 12.62 -7.50 -5.74
N THR A 571 13.45 -6.57 -5.28
CA THR A 571 14.65 -6.14 -6.01
C THR A 571 15.84 -6.00 -5.05
N THR A 572 17.03 -6.29 -5.57
CA THR A 572 18.31 -5.94 -4.95
C THR A 572 18.94 -4.85 -5.80
N ASP A 573 19.08 -3.65 -5.27
CA ASP A 573 19.53 -2.45 -5.97
C ASP A 573 20.89 -2.00 -5.42
N MET A 574 21.74 -1.45 -6.30
CA MET A 574 23.07 -0.95 -5.94
C MET A 574 23.36 0.40 -6.61
N ALA A 575 23.98 1.31 -5.87
CA ALA A 575 24.58 2.52 -6.40
C ALA A 575 25.99 2.74 -5.82
N ILE A 576 26.90 3.25 -6.65
CA ILE A 576 28.24 3.71 -6.27
C ILE A 576 28.35 5.18 -6.68
N VAL A 577 28.48 6.05 -5.69
CA VAL A 577 28.53 7.50 -5.89
C VAL A 577 29.84 8.05 -5.36
N HIS A 578 30.49 8.89 -6.17
CA HIS A 578 31.62 9.69 -5.77
C HIS A 578 31.15 11.06 -5.30
N TYR A 579 31.30 11.34 -4.01
CA TYR A 579 31.00 12.62 -3.41
C TYR A 579 32.27 13.45 -3.32
N GLN A 580 32.24 14.66 -3.85
CA GLN A 580 33.36 15.60 -3.83
C GLN A 580 32.94 16.91 -3.15
N LEU A 581 33.82 17.42 -2.27
CA LEU A 581 33.67 18.74 -1.68
C LEU A 581 34.21 19.82 -2.62
N ASP A 582 33.51 20.93 -2.76
CA ASP A 582 34.00 22.11 -3.48
C ASP A 582 35.07 22.88 -2.68
N ASP A 583 35.54 24.03 -3.20
CA ASP A 583 36.53 24.88 -2.53
C ASP A 583 35.93 25.80 -1.44
N GLY A 584 34.69 25.54 -1.01
CA GLY A 584 34.08 26.24 0.12
C GLY A 584 34.85 26.03 1.42
N VAL A 585 34.62 26.91 2.41
CA VAL A 585 35.30 26.86 3.72
C VAL A 585 34.27 26.79 4.85
N GLY A 586 34.53 25.94 5.85
CA GLY A 586 33.69 25.81 7.03
C GLY A 586 32.29 25.28 6.70
N ALA A 587 31.25 25.98 7.15
CA ALA A 587 29.85 25.56 6.95
C ALA A 587 29.32 25.79 5.51
N ASN A 588 30.10 26.44 4.65
CA ASN A 588 29.73 26.76 3.27
C ASN A 588 30.22 25.74 2.24
N VAL A 589 30.86 24.65 2.68
CA VAL A 589 31.31 23.57 1.80
C VAL A 589 30.11 22.88 1.17
N LYS A 590 30.17 22.66 -0.14
CA LYS A 590 29.14 21.96 -0.92
C LYS A 590 29.59 20.56 -1.30
N ILE A 591 28.69 19.59 -1.13
CA ILE A 591 28.86 18.21 -1.56
C ILE A 591 28.27 18.06 -2.97
N THR A 592 29.09 17.63 -3.92
CA THR A 592 28.69 17.33 -5.29
C THR A 592 28.73 15.81 -5.53
N PRO A 593 27.59 15.16 -5.84
CA PRO A 593 27.54 13.75 -6.17
C PRO A 593 27.88 13.48 -7.65
N HIS A 594 28.63 12.42 -7.90
CA HIS A 594 28.89 11.88 -9.23
C HIS A 594 28.61 10.38 -9.20
N LEU A 595 27.48 9.96 -9.78
CA LEU A 595 27.13 8.55 -9.89
C LEU A 595 28.13 7.83 -10.81
N LEU A 596 28.90 6.88 -10.27
CA LEU A 596 29.90 6.12 -11.02
C LEU A 596 29.30 4.85 -11.63
N PHE A 597 28.45 4.17 -10.88
CA PHE A 597 27.86 2.91 -11.30
C PHE A 597 26.55 2.65 -10.54
N ARG A 598 25.56 2.11 -11.24
CA ARG A 598 24.30 1.60 -10.66
C ARG A 598 23.97 0.26 -11.29
N GLU A 599 23.28 -0.59 -10.55
CA GLU A 599 22.72 -1.86 -11.03
C GLU A 599 21.50 -2.26 -10.18
N GLY A 600 20.68 -3.18 -10.66
CA GLY A 600 19.61 -3.79 -9.89
C GLY A 600 19.14 -5.12 -10.47
N PHE A 601 18.73 -6.02 -9.59
CA PHE A 601 18.31 -7.38 -9.92
C PHE A 601 16.93 -7.68 -9.34
N LYS A 602 16.10 -8.41 -10.09
CA LYS A 602 14.75 -8.84 -9.65
C LYS A 602 14.79 -10.12 -8.80
N VAL A 603 15.73 -10.16 -7.86
CA VAL A 603 15.93 -11.23 -6.88
C VAL A 603 16.18 -10.56 -5.53
N ALA A 604 15.39 -10.88 -4.50
CA ALA A 604 15.48 -10.23 -3.20
C ALA A 604 14.84 -11.04 -2.05
N GLY A 605 14.19 -10.37 -1.09
CA GLY A 605 13.64 -10.97 0.12
C GLY A 605 12.51 -11.99 -0.10
N ASP A 606 11.63 -11.79 -1.07
CA ASP A 606 10.55 -12.75 -1.36
C ASP A 606 11.10 -14.05 -1.98
N ASP A 607 12.19 -13.97 -2.73
CA ASP A 607 12.87 -15.16 -3.29
C ASP A 607 13.65 -15.91 -2.20
N LEU A 608 14.21 -15.18 -1.23
CA LEU A 608 14.78 -15.78 -0.02
C LEU A 608 13.72 -16.50 0.82
N LEU A 609 12.52 -15.93 0.95
CA LEU A 609 11.38 -16.59 1.60
C LEU A 609 10.98 -17.88 0.85
N LEU A 610 10.93 -17.83 -0.48
CA LEU A 610 10.66 -19.02 -1.29
C LEU A 610 11.74 -20.09 -1.11
N ASP A 611 13.01 -19.73 -1.09
CA ASP A 611 14.13 -20.65 -0.83
C ASP A 611 13.97 -21.34 0.54
N ILE A 612 13.55 -20.60 1.58
CA ILE A 612 13.27 -21.17 2.92
C ILE A 612 12.09 -22.14 2.88
N ILE A 613 11.01 -21.79 2.20
CA ILE A 613 9.84 -22.67 2.05
C ILE A 613 10.26 -23.97 1.36
N GLN A 614 11.06 -23.89 0.30
CA GLN A 614 11.51 -25.03 -0.49
C GLN A 614 12.58 -25.88 0.21
N ARG A 615 13.45 -25.28 1.00
CA ARG A 615 14.55 -25.97 1.69
C ARG A 615 14.17 -26.54 3.05
N CYS A 616 13.20 -25.93 3.72
CA CYS A 616 12.89 -26.27 5.11
C CYS A 616 11.46 -26.78 5.28
N VAL A 617 10.47 -25.99 4.83
CA VAL A 617 9.05 -26.24 5.15
C VAL A 617 8.51 -27.42 4.33
N LEU A 618 8.68 -27.39 3.01
CA LEU A 618 8.18 -28.45 2.12
C LEU A 618 8.84 -29.81 2.37
N PRO A 619 10.17 -29.93 2.57
CA PRO A 619 10.80 -31.21 2.90
C PRO A 619 10.33 -31.81 4.23
N SER A 620 10.04 -30.95 5.23
CA SER A 620 9.49 -31.39 6.52
C SER A 620 8.09 -31.98 6.35
N LEU A 621 7.23 -31.31 5.57
CA LEU A 621 5.91 -31.83 5.22
C LEU A 621 6.00 -33.14 4.43
N GLN A 622 6.88 -33.21 3.43
CA GLN A 622 7.11 -34.43 2.65
C GLN A 622 7.51 -35.61 3.54
N THR A 623 8.45 -35.38 4.46
CA THR A 623 8.92 -36.40 5.41
C THR A 623 7.80 -36.86 6.34
N ALA A 624 6.96 -35.94 6.82
CA ALA A 624 5.82 -36.27 7.67
C ALA A 624 4.77 -37.11 6.92
N LEU A 625 4.45 -36.76 5.66
CA LEU A 625 3.53 -37.51 4.81
C LEU A 625 4.04 -38.93 4.53
N GLN A 626 5.34 -39.09 4.24
CA GLN A 626 5.95 -40.40 4.04
C GLN A 626 5.87 -41.26 5.30
N ARG A 627 6.13 -40.68 6.48
CA ARG A 627 5.99 -41.39 7.77
C ARG A 627 4.55 -41.79 8.07
N ALA A 628 3.59 -41.00 7.60
CA ALA A 628 2.16 -41.31 7.73
C ALA A 628 1.69 -42.40 6.76
N GLY A 629 2.52 -42.82 5.79
CA GLY A 629 2.24 -43.91 4.85
C GLY A 629 1.89 -43.48 3.43
N VAL A 630 2.03 -42.19 3.08
CA VAL A 630 1.84 -41.72 1.69
C VAL A 630 2.99 -42.23 0.81
N THR A 631 2.68 -43.07 -0.18
CA THR A 631 3.67 -43.74 -1.04
C THR A 631 4.47 -42.76 -1.91
N ASP A 632 3.78 -41.82 -2.57
CA ASP A 632 4.41 -40.81 -3.44
C ASP A 632 4.07 -39.39 -2.96
N ALA A 633 4.68 -39.01 -1.83
CA ALA A 633 4.49 -37.68 -1.24
C ALA A 633 4.97 -36.56 -2.18
N ALA A 634 6.00 -36.82 -3.01
CA ALA A 634 6.53 -35.82 -3.93
C ALA A 634 5.52 -35.49 -5.04
N ALA A 635 4.88 -36.51 -5.64
CA ALA A 635 3.83 -36.27 -6.64
C ALA A 635 2.61 -35.58 -6.02
N LEU A 636 2.24 -35.91 -4.78
CA LEU A 636 1.15 -35.24 -4.06
C LEU A 636 1.45 -33.76 -3.85
N LEU A 637 2.63 -33.41 -3.35
CA LEU A 637 3.04 -32.03 -3.14
C LEU A 637 3.17 -31.26 -4.46
N ALA A 638 3.69 -31.89 -5.52
CA ALA A 638 3.70 -31.30 -6.86
C ALA A 638 2.28 -31.03 -7.39
N THR A 639 1.31 -31.89 -7.05
CA THR A 639 -0.09 -31.71 -7.45
C THR A 639 -0.77 -30.56 -6.70
N LEU A 640 -0.52 -30.49 -5.39
CA LEU A 640 -1.12 -29.49 -4.51
C LEU A 640 -0.48 -28.10 -4.68
N PHE A 641 0.85 -28.06 -4.78
CA PHE A 641 1.64 -26.84 -4.59
C PHE A 641 2.57 -26.53 -5.75
N GLY A 642 2.57 -27.34 -6.82
CA GLY A 642 3.28 -27.06 -8.06
C GLY A 642 2.42 -26.34 -9.09
N ASP A 643 3.07 -25.88 -10.16
CA ASP A 643 2.36 -25.35 -11.33
C ASP A 643 1.68 -26.48 -12.11
N SER A 644 0.35 -26.40 -12.17
CA SER A 644 -0.50 -27.32 -12.91
C SER A 644 -1.07 -26.69 -14.19
N GLY A 645 -0.77 -25.42 -14.47
CA GLY A 645 -1.37 -24.65 -15.57
C GLY A 645 -2.89 -24.43 -15.43
N ARG A 646 -3.50 -24.84 -14.30
CA ARG A 646 -4.93 -24.68 -14.03
C ARG A 646 -5.23 -23.26 -13.54
N ILE A 647 -6.33 -22.68 -14.03
CA ILE A 647 -6.87 -21.35 -13.65
C ILE A 647 -8.25 -21.52 -12.96
N ASP A 648 -8.48 -22.68 -12.35
CA ASP A 648 -9.74 -23.03 -11.70
C ASP A 648 -9.70 -22.77 -10.18
N THR A 649 -10.75 -23.18 -9.47
CA THR A 649 -10.88 -23.02 -8.01
C THR A 649 -9.70 -23.63 -7.22
N GLN A 650 -9.01 -24.65 -7.77
CA GLN A 650 -7.84 -25.23 -7.12
C GLN A 650 -6.64 -24.26 -7.13
N ALA A 651 -6.52 -23.42 -8.17
CA ALA A 651 -5.47 -22.40 -8.21
C ALA A 651 -5.65 -21.36 -7.09
N ILE A 652 -6.89 -20.96 -6.81
CA ILE A 652 -7.22 -20.05 -5.70
C ILE A 652 -6.87 -20.70 -4.36
N LEU A 653 -7.26 -21.96 -4.14
CA LEU A 653 -6.95 -22.67 -2.89
C LEU A 653 -5.44 -22.92 -2.70
N ARG A 654 -4.69 -23.15 -3.79
CA ARG A 654 -3.23 -23.20 -3.77
C ARG A 654 -2.62 -21.86 -3.36
N GLN A 655 -3.08 -20.75 -3.95
CA GLN A 655 -2.67 -19.40 -3.55
C GLN A 655 -2.98 -19.12 -2.07
N GLN A 656 -4.19 -19.46 -1.62
CA GLN A 656 -4.60 -19.29 -0.23
C GLN A 656 -3.77 -20.17 0.72
N THR A 657 -3.38 -21.38 0.31
CA THR A 657 -2.46 -22.22 1.08
C THR A 657 -1.08 -21.56 1.20
N ALA A 658 -0.54 -21.00 0.12
CA ALA A 658 0.72 -20.26 0.20
C ALA A 658 0.62 -19.06 1.16
N LEU A 659 -0.45 -18.28 1.08
CA LEU A 659 -0.66 -17.09 1.91
C LEU A 659 -0.90 -17.40 3.40
N GLN A 660 -1.67 -18.46 3.70
CA GLN A 660 -2.14 -18.76 5.05
C GLN A 660 -1.28 -19.80 5.79
N LEU A 661 -0.51 -20.62 5.05
CA LEU A 661 0.32 -21.68 5.62
C LEU A 661 1.82 -21.44 5.33
N PHE A 662 2.24 -21.45 4.07
CA PHE A 662 3.67 -21.47 3.75
C PHE A 662 4.39 -20.15 4.04
N MET A 663 3.80 -19.01 3.69
CA MET A 663 4.40 -17.71 3.97
C MET A 663 4.55 -17.44 5.48
N PRO A 664 3.52 -17.65 6.33
CA PRO A 664 3.68 -17.53 7.78
C PRO A 664 4.75 -18.45 8.36
N LEU A 665 4.81 -19.71 7.93
CA LEU A 665 5.84 -20.66 8.37
C LEU A 665 7.24 -20.21 7.94
N GLY A 666 7.42 -19.80 6.68
CA GLY A 666 8.70 -19.29 6.19
C GLY A 666 9.14 -18.02 6.91
N HIS A 667 8.23 -17.10 7.19
CA HIS A 667 8.51 -15.91 7.99
C HIS A 667 8.86 -16.25 9.44
N ALA A 668 8.23 -17.26 10.06
CA ALA A 668 8.59 -17.71 11.39
C ALA A 668 10.03 -18.25 11.43
N VAL A 669 10.45 -19.01 10.42
CA VAL A 669 11.84 -19.47 10.26
C VAL A 669 12.80 -18.29 10.12
N LEU A 670 12.51 -17.35 9.22
CA LEU A 670 13.35 -16.17 9.00
C LEU A 670 13.46 -15.30 10.26
N SER A 671 12.35 -15.08 10.97
CA SER A 671 12.31 -14.31 12.22
C SER A 671 13.13 -14.97 13.32
N ALA A 672 12.98 -16.29 13.50
CA ALA A 672 13.77 -17.05 14.47
C ALA A 672 15.27 -17.03 14.13
N TRP A 673 15.61 -17.11 12.83
CA TRP A 673 17.01 -16.99 12.39
C TRP A 673 17.56 -15.58 12.61
N GLU A 674 16.79 -14.54 12.36
CA GLU A 674 17.18 -13.15 12.62
C GLU A 674 17.49 -12.91 14.12
N GLN A 675 16.69 -13.51 15.00
CA GLN A 675 16.82 -13.37 16.46
C GLN A 675 17.87 -14.31 17.08
N SER A 676 18.47 -15.20 16.30
CA SER A 676 19.40 -16.20 16.80
C SER A 676 20.74 -15.60 17.25
N ASP A 677 21.36 -16.22 18.26
CA ASP A 677 22.74 -15.91 18.64
C ASP A 677 23.69 -16.61 17.65
N ILE A 678 24.41 -15.80 16.87
CA ILE A 678 25.36 -16.27 15.87
C ILE A 678 26.54 -17.05 16.47
N ASN A 679 26.77 -16.93 17.79
CA ASN A 679 27.85 -17.64 18.49
C ASN A 679 27.40 -18.98 19.06
N ASP A 680 26.10 -19.29 19.05
CA ASP A 680 25.57 -20.58 19.50
C ASP A 680 25.49 -21.56 18.32
N PRO A 681 26.35 -22.59 18.26
CA PRO A 681 26.33 -23.58 17.17
C PRO A 681 25.09 -24.48 17.20
N PHE A 682 24.35 -24.50 18.31
CA PHE A 682 23.11 -25.27 18.47
C PHE A 682 21.85 -24.42 18.22
N ALA A 683 22.01 -23.14 17.87
CA ALA A 683 20.89 -22.28 17.53
C ALA A 683 20.08 -22.87 16.38
N GLY A 684 18.77 -22.98 16.59
CA GLY A 684 17.86 -23.60 15.64
C GLY A 684 16.40 -23.35 15.99
N LEU A 685 15.53 -23.80 15.10
CA LEU A 685 14.08 -23.80 15.29
C LEU A 685 13.60 -25.25 15.44
N HIS A 686 12.95 -25.53 16.57
CA HIS A 686 12.34 -26.82 16.87
C HIS A 686 10.91 -26.60 17.34
N ALA A 687 9.97 -26.73 16.41
CA ALA A 687 8.55 -26.46 16.64
C ALA A 687 7.69 -27.31 15.70
N THR A 688 6.38 -27.36 15.94
CA THR A 688 5.42 -27.89 14.95
C THR A 688 4.89 -26.76 14.05
N PHE A 689 4.25 -27.11 12.93
CA PHE A 689 3.57 -26.11 12.11
C PHE A 689 2.51 -25.35 12.92
N GLY A 690 1.78 -26.04 13.81
CA GLY A 690 0.77 -25.43 14.67
C GLY A 690 1.34 -24.39 15.62
N ASP A 691 2.51 -24.65 16.21
CA ASP A 691 3.18 -23.73 17.16
C ASP A 691 3.60 -22.41 16.51
N LEU A 692 3.86 -22.41 15.19
CA LEU A 692 4.39 -21.27 14.46
C LEU A 692 3.31 -20.40 13.80
N LEU A 693 2.05 -20.87 13.76
CA LEU A 693 0.95 -20.17 13.12
C LEU A 693 0.19 -19.29 14.13
N ILE A 694 0.18 -17.99 13.89
CA ILE A 694 -0.59 -17.01 14.69
C ILE A 694 -2.11 -17.19 14.48
N ARG A 695 -2.50 -17.55 13.26
CA ARG A 695 -3.90 -17.81 12.87
C ARG A 695 -3.98 -19.13 12.12
N ARG A 696 -5.01 -19.92 12.41
CA ARG A 696 -5.28 -21.14 11.64
C ARG A 696 -5.75 -20.79 10.23
N PRO A 697 -5.34 -21.56 9.20
CA PRO A 697 -5.91 -21.43 7.87
C PRO A 697 -7.44 -21.62 7.88
N THR A 698 -8.11 -21.03 6.90
CA THR A 698 -9.56 -21.17 6.74
C THR A 698 -9.97 -22.61 6.49
N SER A 699 -11.21 -22.95 6.82
CA SER A 699 -11.75 -24.31 6.62
C SER A 699 -11.63 -24.79 5.17
N ASN A 700 -11.74 -23.89 4.18
CA ASN A 700 -11.58 -24.25 2.77
C ASN A 700 -10.15 -24.71 2.44
N VAL A 701 -9.13 -23.99 2.95
CA VAL A 701 -7.72 -24.38 2.80
C VAL A 701 -7.45 -25.70 3.50
N MET A 702 -7.96 -25.86 4.72
CA MET A 702 -7.81 -27.10 5.48
C MET A 702 -8.45 -28.28 4.76
N ASN A 703 -9.67 -28.13 4.25
CA ASN A 703 -10.38 -29.17 3.49
C ASN A 703 -9.66 -29.53 2.19
N TYR A 704 -9.15 -28.53 1.45
CA TYR A 704 -8.39 -28.73 0.22
C TYR A 704 -7.16 -29.63 0.45
N ILE A 705 -6.40 -29.35 1.50
CA ILE A 705 -5.20 -30.12 1.84
C ILE A 705 -5.59 -31.51 2.38
N GLN A 706 -6.54 -31.56 3.32
CA GLN A 706 -6.94 -32.80 3.98
C GLN A 706 -7.52 -33.82 2.99
N GLN A 707 -8.39 -33.39 2.07
CA GLN A 707 -8.99 -34.29 1.08
C GLN A 707 -7.96 -34.96 0.19
N ALA A 708 -6.92 -34.22 -0.23
CA ALA A 708 -5.87 -34.76 -1.06
C ALA A 708 -4.95 -35.72 -0.28
N ILE A 709 -4.67 -35.43 0.98
CA ILE A 709 -3.88 -36.30 1.85
C ILE A 709 -4.65 -37.58 2.19
N ASP A 710 -5.92 -37.48 2.60
CA ASP A 710 -6.77 -38.62 2.94
C ASP A 710 -6.92 -39.59 1.77
N HIS A 711 -7.01 -39.06 0.54
CA HIS A 711 -7.05 -39.89 -0.67
C HIS A 711 -5.73 -40.61 -0.95
N ALA A 712 -4.60 -40.01 -0.58
CA ALA A 712 -3.27 -40.56 -0.79
C ALA A 712 -2.83 -41.53 0.34
N LEU A 713 -3.52 -41.53 1.47
CA LEU A 713 -3.23 -42.41 2.60
C LEU A 713 -3.81 -43.82 2.40
N PRO A 714 -3.14 -44.87 2.91
CA PRO A 714 -3.70 -46.22 2.92
C PRO A 714 -5.03 -46.30 3.71
N SER A 715 -5.97 -47.12 3.25
CA SER A 715 -7.26 -47.34 3.94
C SER A 715 -7.06 -47.76 5.39
N GLY A 716 -7.72 -47.06 6.32
CA GLY A 716 -7.63 -47.31 7.77
C GLY A 716 -6.45 -46.63 8.47
N SER A 717 -5.67 -45.81 7.76
CA SER A 717 -4.65 -44.95 8.38
C SER A 717 -5.29 -43.91 9.32
N PRO A 718 -4.59 -43.49 10.40
CA PRO A 718 -5.05 -42.38 11.23
C PRO A 718 -5.12 -41.08 10.40
N THR A 719 -6.03 -40.18 10.77
CA THR A 719 -6.13 -38.86 10.14
C THR A 719 -4.81 -38.10 10.30
N PHE A 720 -4.26 -37.62 9.20
CA PHE A 720 -3.06 -36.78 9.22
C PHE A 720 -3.44 -35.37 9.67
N ASP A 721 -2.76 -34.84 10.68
CA ASP A 721 -2.92 -33.46 11.15
C ASP A 721 -1.70 -32.63 10.75
N ILE A 722 -1.93 -31.69 9.82
CA ILE A 722 -0.88 -30.81 9.31
C ILE A 722 -0.25 -29.92 10.39
N PHE A 723 -0.97 -29.62 11.47
CA PHE A 723 -0.43 -28.79 12.55
C PHE A 723 0.64 -29.54 13.36
N ASN A 724 0.62 -30.87 13.37
CA ASN A 724 1.60 -31.69 14.09
C ASN A 724 2.88 -31.97 13.29
N VAL A 725 3.01 -31.42 12.08
CA VAL A 725 4.21 -31.59 11.25
C VAL A 725 5.40 -30.94 11.97
N PRO A 726 6.46 -31.70 12.32
CA PRO A 726 7.63 -31.15 13.00
C PRO A 726 8.50 -30.38 12.02
N LEU A 727 8.96 -29.20 12.42
CA LEU A 727 9.93 -28.37 11.73
C LEU A 727 11.19 -28.28 12.60
N GLN A 728 12.28 -28.90 12.12
CA GLN A 728 13.57 -28.96 12.81
C GLN A 728 14.64 -28.38 11.91
N ILE A 729 15.16 -27.21 12.28
CA ILE A 729 16.12 -26.45 11.46
C ILE A 729 17.30 -26.05 12.33
N GLN A 730 18.52 -26.35 11.88
CA GLN A 730 19.73 -25.78 12.45
C GLN A 730 20.16 -24.57 11.63
N PHE A 731 20.35 -23.41 12.28
CA PHE A 731 20.65 -22.17 11.56
C PHE A 731 22.05 -22.15 10.94
N SER A 732 22.99 -22.92 11.50
CA SER A 732 24.31 -23.15 10.91
C SER A 732 24.22 -23.75 9.50
N GLN A 733 23.33 -24.71 9.27
CA GLN A 733 23.12 -25.32 7.96
C GLN A 733 22.56 -24.32 6.93
N LEU A 734 21.69 -23.42 7.35
CA LEU A 734 21.19 -22.35 6.48
C LEU A 734 22.29 -21.37 6.09
N GLN A 735 23.14 -21.01 7.05
CA GLN A 735 24.29 -20.15 6.79
C GLN A 735 25.29 -20.81 5.84
N GLU A 736 25.61 -22.09 6.06
CA GLU A 736 26.49 -22.87 5.17
C GLU A 736 25.93 -22.94 3.75
N ALA A 737 24.63 -23.23 3.60
CA ALA A 737 23.97 -23.26 2.30
C ALA A 737 24.01 -21.90 1.59
N LEU A 738 23.86 -20.80 2.33
CA LEU A 738 23.96 -19.44 1.79
C LEU A 738 25.39 -19.12 1.33
N LEU A 739 26.40 -19.45 2.13
CA LEU A 739 27.82 -19.29 1.76
C LEU A 739 28.23 -20.20 0.58
N ALA A 740 27.62 -21.37 0.46
CA ALA A 740 27.85 -22.30 -0.65
C ALA A 740 27.10 -21.92 -1.95
N GLY A 741 26.44 -20.76 -2.00
CA GLY A 741 25.77 -20.29 -3.22
C GLY A 741 24.45 -20.97 -3.52
N GLN A 742 23.83 -21.63 -2.53
CA GLN A 742 22.61 -22.40 -2.76
C GLN A 742 21.33 -21.54 -2.66
N PHE A 743 21.42 -20.31 -2.15
CA PHE A 743 20.30 -19.37 -2.13
C PHE A 743 20.32 -18.49 -3.38
N THR A 744 19.13 -18.19 -3.90
CA THR A 744 18.94 -17.41 -5.13
C THR A 744 19.56 -16.00 -5.01
N LEU A 745 19.56 -15.42 -3.80
CA LEU A 745 20.16 -14.12 -3.49
C LEU A 745 21.70 -14.07 -3.61
N THR A 746 22.38 -15.22 -3.59
CA THR A 746 23.85 -15.28 -3.51
C THR A 746 24.51 -14.70 -4.77
N THR A 747 24.05 -15.10 -5.96
CA THR A 747 24.66 -14.67 -7.23
C THR A 747 24.63 -13.15 -7.43
N PRO A 748 23.48 -12.45 -7.22
CA PRO A 748 23.45 -10.99 -7.19
C PRO A 748 24.45 -10.36 -6.20
N LEU A 749 24.53 -10.90 -4.97
CA LEU A 749 25.41 -10.36 -3.93
C LEU A 749 26.90 -10.49 -4.27
N HIS A 750 27.31 -11.61 -4.87
CA HIS A 750 28.66 -11.75 -5.41
C HIS A 750 28.96 -10.70 -6.48
N ALA A 751 28.05 -10.51 -7.45
CA ALA A 751 28.23 -9.57 -8.55
C ALA A 751 28.38 -8.11 -8.06
N VAL A 752 27.50 -7.67 -7.14
CA VAL A 752 27.60 -6.31 -6.57
C VAL A 752 28.86 -6.13 -5.73
N CYS A 753 29.26 -7.13 -4.93
CA CYS A 753 30.48 -7.05 -4.13
C CYS A 753 31.74 -6.97 -5.02
N GLU A 754 31.80 -7.70 -6.14
CA GLU A 754 32.87 -7.59 -7.13
C GLU A 754 32.95 -6.16 -7.71
N ALA A 755 31.81 -5.55 -8.04
CA ALA A 755 31.77 -4.18 -8.54
C ALA A 755 32.24 -3.17 -7.47
N ILE A 756 31.79 -3.30 -6.22
CA ILE A 756 32.21 -2.40 -5.13
C ILE A 756 33.72 -2.45 -4.91
N SER A 757 34.30 -3.66 -4.91
CA SER A 757 35.76 -3.85 -4.83
C SER A 757 36.47 -3.18 -6.00
N HIS A 758 35.95 -3.32 -7.23
CA HIS A 758 36.53 -2.72 -8.44
C HIS A 758 36.60 -1.19 -8.38
N TYR A 759 35.57 -0.53 -7.83
CA TYR A 759 35.54 0.93 -7.69
C TYR A 759 36.34 1.46 -6.49
N HIS A 760 36.93 0.58 -5.68
CA HIS A 760 37.71 0.90 -4.49
C HIS A 760 36.93 1.80 -3.52
N CYS A 761 35.69 1.42 -3.21
CA CYS A 761 34.82 2.23 -2.35
C CYS A 761 35.43 2.44 -0.96
N ASP A 762 35.20 3.63 -0.40
CA ASP A 762 35.63 4.03 0.94
C ASP A 762 34.70 3.41 2.01
N ILE A 763 33.40 3.37 1.72
CA ILE A 763 32.33 2.90 2.61
C ILE A 763 31.32 2.07 1.81
N LEU A 764 30.79 1.03 2.43
CA LEU A 764 29.62 0.28 1.96
C LEU A 764 28.46 0.45 2.95
N LEU A 765 27.34 0.96 2.48
CA LEU A 765 26.07 0.96 3.20
C LEU A 765 25.25 -0.26 2.80
N VAL A 766 24.67 -0.95 3.78
CA VAL A 766 23.81 -2.11 3.54
C VAL A 766 22.44 -1.85 4.16
N THR A 767 21.40 -1.86 3.33
CA THR A 767 20.03 -1.50 3.69
C THR A 767 19.00 -2.52 3.16
N GLY A 768 17.77 -2.43 3.65
CA GLY A 768 16.70 -3.37 3.36
C GLY A 768 16.58 -4.53 4.37
N ARG A 769 15.36 -5.04 4.58
CA ARG A 769 15.03 -5.98 5.66
C ARG A 769 15.79 -7.32 5.62
N PRO A 770 16.02 -7.96 4.46
CA PRO A 770 16.80 -9.20 4.38
C PRO A 770 18.24 -9.07 4.89
N THR A 771 18.78 -7.86 4.97
CA THR A 771 20.14 -7.62 5.49
C THR A 771 20.24 -7.76 7.02
N CYS A 772 19.11 -7.81 7.72
CA CYS A 772 19.04 -8.12 9.14
C CYS A 772 19.41 -9.60 9.43
N LEU A 773 19.36 -10.48 8.42
CA LEU A 773 19.61 -11.91 8.61
C LEU A 773 21.11 -12.21 8.79
N PRO A 774 21.49 -12.99 9.82
CA PRO A 774 22.87 -13.35 10.07
C PRO A 774 23.60 -13.95 8.86
N GLY A 775 22.92 -14.82 8.09
CA GLY A 775 23.51 -15.44 6.90
C GLY A 775 23.89 -14.44 5.80
N VAL A 776 23.03 -13.46 5.52
CA VAL A 776 23.31 -12.40 4.54
C VAL A 776 24.47 -11.53 5.01
N GLN A 777 24.50 -11.18 6.30
CA GLN A 777 25.61 -10.43 6.87
C GLN A 777 26.93 -11.20 6.81
N ALA A 778 26.90 -12.50 7.10
CA ALA A 778 28.05 -13.38 7.02
C ALA A 778 28.58 -13.47 5.59
N LEU A 779 27.72 -13.59 4.59
CA LEU A 779 28.12 -13.60 3.17
C LEU A 779 28.80 -12.29 2.78
N ILE A 780 28.20 -11.12 3.04
CA ILE A 780 28.82 -9.83 2.68
C ILE A 780 30.18 -9.66 3.39
N ARG A 781 30.28 -10.04 4.68
CA ARG A 781 31.56 -10.03 5.41
C ARG A 781 32.57 -11.03 4.86
N HIS A 782 32.13 -12.17 4.32
CA HIS A 782 32.99 -13.16 3.68
C HIS A 782 33.53 -12.65 2.34
N LEU A 783 32.69 -11.96 1.56
CA LEU A 783 33.08 -11.38 0.27
C LEU A 783 34.01 -10.17 0.39
N GLN A 784 34.02 -9.49 1.55
CA GLN A 784 34.88 -8.34 1.88
C GLN A 784 34.98 -7.28 0.76
N PRO A 785 33.86 -6.75 0.25
CA PRO A 785 33.90 -5.71 -0.79
C PRO A 785 34.60 -4.42 -0.33
N VAL A 786 34.59 -4.18 0.98
CA VAL A 786 35.39 -3.19 1.70
C VAL A 786 35.86 -3.83 3.02
N PRO A 787 36.88 -3.26 3.71
CA PRO A 787 37.23 -3.70 5.05
C PRO A 787 36.01 -3.74 5.99
N VAL A 788 35.91 -4.74 6.86
CA VAL A 788 34.69 -5.00 7.66
C VAL A 788 34.25 -3.80 8.50
N ASN A 789 35.19 -2.99 9.02
CA ASN A 789 34.92 -1.77 9.77
C ASN A 789 34.39 -0.59 8.92
N ARG A 790 34.32 -0.76 7.59
CA ARG A 790 33.78 0.19 6.62
C ARG A 790 32.41 -0.23 6.07
N ILE A 791 31.87 -1.34 6.57
CA ILE A 791 30.50 -1.78 6.26
C ILE A 791 29.57 -1.17 7.32
N VAL A 792 28.68 -0.30 6.87
CA VAL A 792 27.66 0.34 7.70
C VAL A 792 26.33 -0.35 7.46
N TRP A 793 25.80 -0.98 8.51
CA TRP A 793 24.47 -1.57 8.49
C TRP A 793 23.45 -0.48 8.82
N MET A 794 22.51 -0.24 7.90
CA MET A 794 21.46 0.76 8.10
C MET A 794 20.37 0.29 9.06
N ASP A 795 20.26 -1.03 9.27
CA ASP A 795 19.41 -1.59 10.33
C ASP A 795 19.86 -1.10 11.71
N LYS A 796 18.93 -0.54 12.48
CA LYS A 796 19.17 0.02 13.82
C LYS A 796 20.27 1.09 13.85
N TYR A 797 20.59 1.70 12.71
CA TYR A 797 21.56 2.79 12.62
C TYR A 797 21.10 3.97 13.49
N GLN A 798 22.04 4.56 14.24
CA GLN A 798 21.71 5.65 15.14
C GLN A 798 21.38 6.92 14.36
N VAL A 799 20.17 7.42 14.60
CA VAL A 799 19.64 8.67 14.03
C VAL A 799 18.99 9.47 15.15
N HIS A 800 18.99 10.79 15.07
CA HIS A 800 18.29 11.62 16.06
C HIS A 800 16.82 11.84 15.68
N GLU A 801 16.14 12.72 16.42
CA GLU A 801 14.70 13.02 16.28
C GLU A 801 14.29 13.56 14.89
N TRP A 802 15.24 13.87 14.03
CA TRP A 802 14.97 14.38 12.68
C TRP A 802 14.39 13.33 11.72
N TYR A 803 14.65 12.04 11.98
CA TYR A 803 14.26 10.95 11.09
C TYR A 803 12.81 10.53 11.35
N PRO A 804 11.87 10.69 10.39
CA PRO A 804 10.44 10.51 10.63
C PRO A 804 10.06 9.13 11.16
N PHE A 805 10.74 8.08 10.69
CA PHE A 805 10.49 6.68 11.06
C PHE A 805 11.41 6.17 12.18
N SER A 806 11.92 7.07 13.03
CA SER A 806 12.85 6.69 14.08
C SER A 806 12.13 5.97 15.22
N GLN A 807 12.75 4.89 15.69
CA GLN A 807 12.31 4.15 16.87
C GLN A 807 13.45 4.20 17.89
N GLN A 808 13.22 4.88 19.02
CA GLN A 808 14.21 5.03 20.10
C GLN A 808 15.55 5.61 19.62
N GLY A 809 15.53 6.59 18.70
CA GLY A 809 16.75 7.21 18.16
C GLY A 809 17.53 6.29 17.21
N ARG A 810 16.85 5.36 16.55
CA ARG A 810 17.44 4.46 15.55
C ARG A 810 16.50 4.29 14.36
N ILE A 811 17.06 3.95 13.21
CA ILE A 811 16.26 3.53 12.06
C ILE A 811 15.57 2.21 12.43
N GLY A 812 14.25 2.25 12.56
CA GLY A 812 13.45 1.06 12.91
C GLY A 812 13.36 0.06 11.76
N ASN A 813 13.12 0.56 10.53
CA ASN A 813 13.11 -0.26 9.33
C ASN A 813 13.96 0.37 8.22
N PRO A 814 14.99 -0.32 7.72
CA PRO A 814 15.90 0.25 6.73
C PRO A 814 15.24 0.51 5.36
N LYS A 815 14.06 -0.06 5.06
CA LYS A 815 13.32 0.29 3.82
C LYS A 815 12.93 1.77 3.75
N SER A 816 12.71 2.41 4.89
CA SER A 816 12.33 3.83 4.94
C SER A 816 13.43 4.78 4.43
N THR A 817 14.68 4.32 4.28
CA THR A 817 15.79 5.19 3.87
C THR A 817 15.62 5.76 2.46
N ALA A 818 14.91 5.07 1.56
CA ALA A 818 14.64 5.56 0.22
C ALA A 818 13.74 6.82 0.25
N ALA A 819 12.59 6.73 0.93
CA ALA A 819 11.66 7.85 1.06
C ALA A 819 12.28 9.03 1.85
N VAL A 820 13.03 8.75 2.93
CA VAL A 820 13.72 9.80 3.70
C VAL A 820 14.88 10.43 2.91
N GLY A 821 15.61 9.65 2.12
CA GLY A 821 16.63 10.18 1.23
C GLY A 821 16.05 11.12 0.17
N ALA A 822 14.93 10.75 -0.45
CA ALA A 822 14.20 11.63 -1.36
C ALA A 822 13.68 12.90 -0.67
N MET A 823 13.23 12.81 0.59
CA MET A 823 12.89 13.98 1.42
C MET A 823 14.08 14.92 1.56
N LEU A 824 15.27 14.39 1.86
CA LEU A 824 16.49 15.19 1.96
C LEU A 824 16.89 15.80 0.61
N CYS A 825 16.73 15.08 -0.51
CA CYS A 825 16.98 15.64 -1.84
C CYS A 825 16.06 16.83 -2.13
N SER A 826 14.75 16.68 -1.89
CA SER A 826 13.75 17.73 -2.07
C SER A 826 14.05 18.96 -1.22
N LEU A 827 14.31 18.77 0.06
CA LEU A 827 14.66 19.87 0.96
C LEU A 827 16.00 20.53 0.61
N ALA A 828 16.96 19.79 0.05
CA ALA A 828 18.22 20.34 -0.41
C ALA A 828 18.03 21.26 -1.64
N LEU A 829 17.13 20.91 -2.56
CA LEU A 829 16.81 21.75 -3.73
C LEU A 829 16.25 23.12 -3.32
N ASP A 830 15.45 23.15 -2.26
CA ASP A 830 14.84 24.37 -1.72
C ASP A 830 15.74 25.10 -0.69
N LEU A 831 16.98 24.64 -0.48
CA LEU A 831 17.90 25.17 0.55
C LEU A 831 17.34 25.12 1.99
N ARG A 832 16.46 24.15 2.27
CA ARG A 832 15.77 23.96 3.57
C ARG A 832 16.56 23.08 4.56
N LEU A 833 17.82 22.76 4.27
CA LEU A 833 18.71 21.98 5.14
C LEU A 833 19.86 22.84 5.68
N PRO A 834 19.73 23.44 6.87
CA PRO A 834 20.77 24.30 7.44
C PRO A 834 22.09 23.54 7.63
N ARG A 835 23.20 24.15 7.17
CA ARG A 835 24.58 23.61 7.27
C ARG A 835 24.83 22.34 6.44
N PHE A 836 23.91 21.96 5.56
CA PHE A 836 24.07 20.83 4.64
C PHE A 836 23.85 21.26 3.20
N ASN A 837 24.91 21.69 2.51
CA ASN A 837 24.84 22.11 1.11
C ASN A 837 25.09 20.90 0.20
N PHE A 838 24.04 20.38 -0.43
CA PHE A 838 24.11 19.19 -1.28
C PHE A 838 23.54 19.47 -2.67
N LYS A 839 24.26 19.09 -3.73
CA LYS A 839 23.82 19.30 -5.12
C LYS A 839 22.92 18.15 -5.61
N ALA A 840 21.69 18.07 -5.09
CA ALA A 840 20.76 16.98 -5.38
C ALA A 840 20.44 16.78 -6.87
N ALA A 841 20.43 17.86 -7.66
CA ALA A 841 20.14 17.83 -9.10
C ALA A 841 21.14 17.00 -9.94
N ASP A 842 22.32 16.67 -9.40
CA ASP A 842 23.35 15.90 -10.12
C ASP A 842 23.17 14.37 -9.95
N ILE A 843 22.20 13.91 -9.15
CA ILE A 843 21.83 12.49 -9.05
C ILE A 843 20.93 12.13 -10.24
N GLY A 844 21.54 11.77 -11.38
CA GLY A 844 20.83 11.37 -12.60
C GLY A 844 20.82 9.85 -12.83
N ALA A 845 19.64 9.29 -13.06
CA ALA A 845 19.48 7.88 -13.43
C ALA A 845 19.65 7.63 -14.93
N TYR A 846 20.46 6.65 -15.32
CA TYR A 846 20.66 6.20 -16.70
C TYR A 846 20.23 4.73 -16.89
N SER A 847 20.04 4.30 -18.14
CA SER A 847 19.65 2.94 -18.49
C SER A 847 20.80 1.94 -18.27
N THR A 848 20.50 0.82 -17.61
CA THR A 848 21.44 -0.30 -17.43
C THR A 848 21.45 -1.29 -18.60
N VAL A 849 20.53 -1.13 -19.57
CA VAL A 849 20.47 -1.98 -20.78
C VAL A 849 21.65 -1.68 -21.70
N ARG A 850 22.66 -2.57 -21.74
CA ARG A 850 23.84 -2.46 -22.63
C ARG A 850 23.97 -3.62 -23.60
N TYR A 851 23.83 -4.85 -23.12
CA TYR A 851 23.88 -6.07 -23.94
C TYR A 851 22.53 -6.75 -23.92
N LEU A 852 21.89 -6.91 -25.07
CA LEU A 852 20.55 -7.50 -25.22
C LEU A 852 20.63 -8.79 -26.05
N GLY A 853 19.93 -9.82 -25.59
CA GLY A 853 19.90 -11.11 -26.29
C GLY A 853 18.91 -12.10 -25.71
N VAL A 854 19.02 -13.36 -26.14
CA VAL A 854 18.12 -14.44 -25.72
C VAL A 854 18.61 -15.05 -24.39
N LEU A 855 17.74 -15.07 -23.38
CA LEU A 855 18.06 -15.68 -22.09
C LEU A 855 18.01 -17.21 -22.17
N ASP A 856 18.87 -17.85 -21.38
CA ASP A 856 18.73 -19.28 -21.07
C ASP A 856 17.46 -19.51 -20.23
N ASN A 857 16.66 -20.51 -20.62
CA ASN A 857 15.36 -20.81 -20.03
C ASN A 857 15.41 -21.25 -18.55
N THR A 858 16.58 -21.64 -18.04
CA THR A 858 16.69 -22.27 -16.71
C THR A 858 17.21 -21.34 -15.60
N VAL A 859 18.12 -20.42 -15.90
CA VAL A 859 18.84 -19.63 -14.87
C VAL A 859 18.82 -18.11 -15.14
N ASN A 860 18.00 -17.63 -16.10
CA ASN A 860 18.01 -16.23 -16.56
C ASN A 860 19.43 -15.71 -16.87
N THR A 861 20.29 -16.56 -17.42
CA THR A 861 21.66 -16.18 -17.79
C THR A 861 21.72 -15.74 -19.25
N LEU A 862 22.42 -14.64 -19.54
CA LEU A 862 22.72 -14.19 -20.90
C LEU A 862 24.18 -14.52 -21.25
N ARG A 863 24.37 -15.64 -21.97
CA ARG A 863 25.68 -16.10 -22.45
C ARG A 863 26.13 -15.27 -23.66
N ASP A 864 27.44 -15.19 -23.87
CA ASP A 864 28.03 -14.31 -24.90
C ASP A 864 27.56 -14.66 -26.32
N GLU A 865 27.37 -15.95 -26.61
CA GLU A 865 26.85 -16.47 -27.88
C GLU A 865 25.38 -16.09 -28.16
N ASN A 866 24.63 -15.69 -27.14
CA ASN A 866 23.22 -15.31 -27.26
C ASN A 866 23.00 -13.78 -27.25
N ILE A 867 24.08 -12.99 -27.19
CA ILE A 867 24.02 -11.53 -27.28
C ILE A 867 23.93 -11.13 -28.75
N TRP A 868 22.92 -10.33 -29.08
CA TRP A 868 22.66 -9.91 -30.46
C TRP A 868 22.86 -8.41 -30.66
N TYR A 869 22.63 -7.62 -29.62
CA TYR A 869 22.86 -6.17 -29.63
C TYR A 869 23.82 -5.81 -28.51
N HIS A 870 24.86 -5.06 -28.86
CA HIS A 870 25.95 -4.67 -27.97
C HIS A 870 25.98 -3.16 -27.77
N GLU A 871 26.45 -2.73 -26.60
CA GLU A 871 26.73 -1.32 -26.26
C GLU A 871 25.55 -0.37 -26.57
N ILE A 872 24.33 -0.85 -26.31
CA ILE A 872 23.11 -0.05 -26.53
C ILE A 872 23.15 1.17 -25.61
N ASP A 873 22.87 2.34 -26.17
CA ASP A 873 22.70 3.56 -25.37
C ASP A 873 21.31 4.15 -25.51
N LEU A 874 20.44 3.78 -24.56
CA LEU A 874 19.07 4.29 -24.52
C LEU A 874 18.97 5.72 -24.00
N ASP A 875 20.05 6.30 -23.48
CA ASP A 875 20.08 7.69 -22.96
C ASP A 875 20.50 8.70 -24.02
N LYS A 876 21.04 8.24 -25.15
CA LYS A 876 21.49 9.09 -26.24
C LYS A 876 20.35 9.43 -27.21
N PRO A 877 20.02 10.72 -27.41
CA PRO A 877 19.09 11.15 -28.45
C PRO A 877 19.55 10.69 -29.84
N GLY A 878 18.60 10.27 -30.66
CA GLY A 878 18.85 9.79 -32.02
C GLY A 878 19.58 8.44 -32.10
N ALA A 879 19.72 7.71 -30.99
CA ALA A 879 20.28 6.35 -31.02
C ALA A 879 19.45 5.42 -31.92
N THR A 880 20.15 4.53 -32.64
CA THR A 880 19.59 3.50 -33.52
C THR A 880 20.29 2.17 -33.29
N LEU A 881 19.61 1.07 -33.63
CA LEU A 881 20.25 -0.26 -33.69
C LEU A 881 20.82 -0.49 -35.09
N ASP A 882 21.88 -1.30 -35.20
CA ASP A 882 22.41 -1.71 -36.49
C ASP A 882 21.38 -2.56 -37.24
N ALA A 883 20.89 -2.05 -38.37
CA ALA A 883 19.86 -2.66 -39.19
C ALA A 883 20.29 -3.99 -39.84
N ARG A 884 21.59 -4.35 -39.80
CA ARG A 884 22.08 -5.64 -40.31
C ARG A 884 21.91 -6.77 -39.29
N LEU A 885 21.86 -6.43 -38.00
CA LEU A 885 21.74 -7.41 -36.92
C LEU A 885 20.34 -8.00 -36.91
N HIS A 886 20.30 -9.33 -36.80
CA HIS A 886 19.09 -10.13 -36.66
C HIS A 886 19.46 -11.39 -35.90
N PHE A 887 18.46 -12.04 -35.30
CA PHE A 887 18.68 -13.28 -34.55
C PHE A 887 17.68 -14.36 -34.94
N PRO A 888 18.13 -15.63 -35.00
CA PRO A 888 17.28 -16.76 -35.34
C PRO A 888 16.44 -17.22 -34.15
N LEU A 889 15.25 -17.70 -34.44
CA LEU A 889 14.27 -18.23 -33.50
C LEU A 889 13.74 -19.57 -33.99
N ARG A 890 13.52 -20.47 -33.04
CA ARG A 890 12.90 -21.79 -33.24
C ARG A 890 11.67 -22.01 -32.36
N GLY A 891 11.19 -20.96 -31.70
CA GLY A 891 10.11 -21.00 -30.74
C GLY A 891 9.96 -19.67 -30.01
N ASN A 892 9.08 -19.65 -29.01
CA ASN A 892 8.95 -18.50 -28.12
C ASN A 892 10.24 -18.31 -27.33
N VAL A 893 10.69 -17.07 -27.20
CA VAL A 893 11.93 -16.76 -26.47
C VAL A 893 11.72 -15.62 -25.48
N THR A 894 12.58 -15.60 -24.48
CA THR A 894 12.73 -14.46 -23.58
C THR A 894 13.95 -13.66 -24.00
N LEU A 895 13.76 -12.37 -24.26
CA LEU A 895 14.85 -11.43 -24.39
C LEU A 895 15.14 -10.80 -23.04
N GLY A 896 16.41 -10.72 -22.70
CA GLY A 896 16.90 -10.07 -21.50
C GLY A 896 18.21 -9.38 -21.75
N PHE A 897 18.68 -8.66 -20.72
CA PHE A 897 19.86 -7.83 -20.84
C PHE A 897 20.80 -7.97 -19.64
N ARG A 898 22.05 -7.59 -19.84
CA ARG A 898 23.03 -7.33 -18.77
C ARG A 898 23.78 -6.02 -19.06
N GLN A 899 24.26 -5.37 -18.01
CA GLN A 899 24.99 -4.10 -18.14
C GLN A 899 26.46 -4.28 -18.52
N LEU A 900 27.10 -5.36 -18.06
CA LEU A 900 28.53 -5.61 -18.26
C LEU A 900 28.78 -6.72 -19.28
N ALA A 901 29.92 -6.66 -19.98
CA ALA A 901 30.40 -7.72 -20.86
C ALA A 901 31.00 -8.90 -20.08
N ASN A 902 30.25 -9.46 -19.13
CA ASN A 902 30.68 -10.59 -18.30
C ASN A 902 29.54 -11.61 -18.20
N SER A 903 29.79 -12.85 -18.63
CA SER A 903 28.82 -13.95 -18.62
C SER A 903 28.39 -14.43 -17.23
N ARG A 904 29.17 -14.12 -16.19
CA ARG A 904 28.78 -14.35 -14.78
C ARG A 904 27.85 -13.27 -14.25
N TRP A 905 27.75 -12.12 -14.92
CA TRP A 905 26.88 -11.03 -14.48
C TRP A 905 25.41 -11.45 -14.62
N PRO A 906 24.58 -11.32 -13.57
CA PRO A 906 23.18 -11.71 -13.66
C PRO A 906 22.47 -10.91 -14.76
N ALA A 907 21.63 -11.58 -15.54
CA ALA A 907 20.83 -10.93 -16.57
C ALA A 907 19.38 -10.75 -16.12
N THR A 908 18.74 -9.70 -16.66
CA THR A 908 17.38 -9.30 -16.30
C THR A 908 16.44 -9.52 -17.49
N PRO A 909 15.30 -10.23 -17.32
CA PRO A 909 14.29 -10.36 -18.36
C PRO A 909 13.70 -9.01 -18.76
N LEU A 910 13.43 -8.81 -20.05
CA LEU A 910 12.87 -7.58 -20.58
C LEU A 910 11.65 -7.81 -21.46
N TYR A 911 11.75 -8.68 -22.47
CA TYR A 911 10.64 -8.97 -23.39
C TYR A 911 10.38 -10.47 -23.51
N CYS A 912 9.14 -10.83 -23.81
CA CYS A 912 8.77 -12.12 -24.38
C CYS A 912 8.44 -11.93 -25.86
N LEU A 913 9.06 -12.75 -26.71
CA LEU A 913 8.76 -12.82 -28.12
C LEU A 913 8.02 -14.12 -28.41
N SER A 914 6.75 -14.02 -28.79
CA SER A 914 5.86 -15.15 -29.01
C SER A 914 5.44 -15.29 -30.47
N ILE A 915 5.30 -16.53 -30.91
CA ILE A 915 4.75 -16.91 -32.21
C ILE A 915 3.25 -17.12 -32.03
N ASN A 916 2.44 -16.27 -32.64
CA ASN A 916 0.98 -16.32 -32.51
C ASN A 916 0.33 -17.19 -33.59
N SER A 917 0.99 -17.33 -34.76
CA SER A 917 0.44 -18.09 -35.89
C SER A 917 0.73 -19.59 -35.76
N ALA A 918 -0.32 -20.40 -35.75
CA ALA A 918 -0.21 -21.86 -35.75
C ALA A 918 0.46 -22.41 -37.02
N GLU A 919 0.27 -21.75 -38.16
CA GLU A 919 0.93 -22.12 -39.41
C GLU A 919 2.43 -21.84 -39.33
N LEU A 920 2.81 -20.64 -38.87
CA LEU A 920 4.21 -20.28 -38.67
C LEU A 920 4.88 -21.22 -37.65
N ALA A 921 4.19 -21.56 -36.56
CA ALA A 921 4.67 -22.50 -35.56
C ALA A 921 4.92 -23.91 -36.16
N LYS A 922 4.02 -24.40 -37.02
CA LYS A 922 4.21 -25.68 -37.74
C LYS A 922 5.41 -25.63 -38.69
N THR A 923 5.57 -24.54 -39.43
CA THR A 923 6.72 -24.35 -40.34
C THR A 923 8.04 -24.34 -39.58
N ILE A 924 8.09 -23.65 -38.44
CA ILE A 924 9.28 -23.61 -37.57
C ILE A 924 9.55 -25.00 -36.94
N ALA A 925 8.50 -25.71 -36.52
CA ALA A 925 8.63 -27.06 -35.96
C ALA A 925 9.14 -28.09 -36.98
N GLY A 926 8.91 -27.87 -38.28
CA GLY A 926 9.36 -28.74 -39.38
C GLY A 926 10.74 -28.39 -39.97
N ASP A 927 11.66 -27.86 -39.16
CA ASP A 927 13.03 -27.38 -39.49
C ASP A 927 13.16 -25.92 -39.98
N GLY A 928 12.09 -25.13 -39.98
CA GLY A 928 12.18 -23.70 -40.31
C GLY A 928 12.91 -22.86 -39.26
N VAL A 929 13.76 -21.93 -39.68
CA VAL A 929 14.36 -20.91 -38.80
C VAL A 929 13.74 -19.54 -39.11
N LEU A 930 13.21 -18.89 -38.07
CA LEU A 930 12.66 -17.55 -38.14
C LEU A 930 13.73 -16.52 -37.76
N ASN A 931 14.06 -15.58 -38.64
CA ASN A 931 14.94 -14.46 -38.31
C ASN A 931 14.11 -13.25 -37.90
N VAL A 932 14.52 -12.58 -36.81
CA VAL A 932 13.86 -11.39 -36.29
C VAL A 932 14.84 -10.25 -36.11
N ARG A 933 14.36 -9.04 -36.39
CA ARG A 933 15.09 -7.78 -36.18
C ARG A 933 14.31 -6.83 -35.29
N LEU A 934 15.00 -6.15 -34.38
CA LEU A 934 14.46 -5.09 -33.53
C LEU A 934 14.87 -3.69 -34.02
N LYS A 935 14.08 -2.69 -33.62
CA LYS A 935 14.39 -1.27 -33.74
C LYS A 935 13.98 -0.52 -32.46
N LEU A 936 14.55 0.66 -32.25
CA LEU A 936 14.19 1.54 -31.13
C LEU A 936 12.95 2.37 -31.48
N ARG A 937 12.07 2.57 -30.49
CA ARG A 937 10.88 3.43 -30.57
C ARG A 937 11.06 4.66 -29.68
N GLY A 938 10.51 5.80 -30.11
CA GLY A 938 10.58 7.07 -29.37
C GLY A 938 11.86 7.88 -29.58
N SER A 939 12.83 7.35 -30.34
CA SER A 939 14.07 8.06 -30.68
C SER A 939 13.79 9.17 -31.70
N SER A 940 14.20 10.39 -31.37
CA SER A 940 14.23 11.52 -32.30
C SER A 940 15.55 12.29 -32.13
N LYS A 941 15.77 13.37 -32.90
CA LYS A 941 16.96 14.22 -32.70
C LYS A 941 17.04 14.82 -31.30
N ASP A 942 15.89 15.07 -30.67
CA ASP A 942 15.78 15.76 -29.39
C ASP A 942 15.35 14.83 -28.23
N SER A 943 14.97 13.58 -28.54
CA SER A 943 14.50 12.61 -27.54
C SER A 943 15.25 11.29 -27.61
N ALA A 944 15.60 10.78 -26.43
CA ALA A 944 16.19 9.46 -26.28
C ALA A 944 15.12 8.36 -26.48
N PRO A 945 15.51 7.17 -26.98
CA PRO A 945 14.59 6.05 -27.15
C PRO A 945 13.99 5.56 -25.81
N GLU A 946 12.74 5.08 -25.87
CA GLU A 946 11.99 4.62 -24.69
C GLU A 946 11.90 3.09 -24.61
N SER A 947 11.81 2.43 -25.77
CA SER A 947 11.52 0.99 -25.86
C SER A 947 12.03 0.36 -27.16
N PHE A 948 11.98 -0.97 -27.21
CA PHE A 948 12.27 -1.78 -28.40
C PHE A 948 10.96 -2.22 -29.07
N THR A 949 10.98 -2.33 -30.39
CA THR A 949 9.88 -2.86 -31.20
C THR A 949 10.39 -3.80 -32.27
N LEU A 950 9.52 -4.68 -32.77
CA LEU A 950 9.81 -5.49 -33.95
C LEU A 950 9.97 -4.57 -35.17
N SER A 951 11.07 -4.76 -35.91
CA SER A 951 11.30 -4.13 -37.20
C SER A 951 10.73 -5.02 -38.31
N ASP A 952 11.32 -6.20 -38.48
CA ASP A 952 11.03 -7.14 -39.56
C ASP A 952 11.21 -8.58 -39.07
N ALA A 953 10.54 -9.53 -39.72
CA ALA A 953 10.74 -10.96 -39.52
C ALA A 953 10.61 -11.73 -40.84
N TRP A 954 11.41 -12.77 -41.02
CA TRP A 954 11.42 -13.60 -42.24
C TRP A 954 11.92 -15.01 -41.96
N LEU A 955 11.46 -15.99 -42.75
CA LEU A 955 11.95 -17.36 -42.70
C LEU A 955 13.33 -17.49 -43.37
N GLN A 956 14.03 -18.59 -43.10
CA GLN A 956 15.36 -18.86 -43.66
C GLN A 956 15.42 -18.84 -45.19
N ASP A 957 14.32 -19.17 -45.87
CA ASP A 957 14.17 -19.10 -47.33
C ASP A 957 13.95 -17.67 -47.87
N GLY A 958 13.90 -16.67 -46.98
CA GLY A 958 13.67 -15.27 -47.30
C GLY A 958 12.20 -14.85 -47.29
N THR A 959 11.26 -15.77 -47.01
CA THR A 959 9.83 -15.46 -46.98
C THR A 959 9.50 -14.48 -45.84
N PRO A 960 8.95 -13.29 -46.12
CA PRO A 960 8.56 -12.35 -45.07
C PRO A 960 7.45 -12.92 -44.18
N VAL A 961 7.52 -12.61 -42.89
CA VAL A 961 6.50 -12.97 -41.90
C VAL A 961 5.65 -11.74 -41.57
N ALA A 962 4.34 -11.92 -41.55
CA ALA A 962 3.40 -10.87 -41.21
C ALA A 962 3.59 -10.39 -39.77
N ALA A 963 3.40 -9.09 -39.52
CA ALA A 963 3.68 -8.47 -38.23
C ALA A 963 2.78 -8.99 -37.09
N ASP A 964 1.57 -9.46 -37.40
CA ASP A 964 0.60 -10.04 -36.46
C ASP A 964 0.89 -11.49 -36.09
N ALA A 965 1.70 -12.19 -36.88
CA ALA A 965 2.14 -13.56 -36.60
C ALA A 965 3.11 -13.63 -35.40
N LEU A 966 3.66 -12.49 -34.96
CA LEU A 966 4.62 -12.38 -33.86
C LEU A 966 4.19 -11.28 -32.88
N THR A 967 4.41 -11.51 -31.58
CA THR A 967 4.24 -10.47 -30.56
C THR A 967 5.52 -10.30 -29.76
N LEU A 968 6.06 -9.08 -29.72
CA LEU A 968 7.07 -8.67 -28.75
C LEU A 968 6.38 -7.92 -27.61
N LYS A 969 6.18 -8.60 -26.47
CA LYS A 969 5.51 -8.02 -25.29
C LYS A 969 6.54 -7.77 -24.19
N LEU A 970 6.47 -6.62 -23.54
CA LEU A 970 7.25 -6.36 -22.34
C LEU A 970 6.89 -7.43 -21.29
N ASN A 971 7.89 -8.09 -20.73
CA ASN A 971 7.69 -9.01 -19.62
C ASN A 971 9.00 -9.03 -18.83
N THR A 972 8.95 -8.40 -17.67
CA THR A 972 10.11 -8.22 -16.81
C THR A 972 10.02 -9.09 -15.55
N LEU A 973 9.08 -10.04 -15.50
CA LEU A 973 8.96 -10.97 -14.38
C LEU A 973 10.14 -11.95 -14.38
N ALA A 974 10.81 -12.09 -13.23
CA ALA A 974 12.02 -12.89 -13.06
C ALA A 974 11.75 -14.39 -12.89
N ASP A 975 10.71 -14.76 -12.14
CA ASP A 975 10.38 -16.16 -11.89
C ASP A 975 9.57 -16.73 -13.06
N ARG A 976 10.18 -17.66 -13.78
CA ARG A 976 9.61 -18.34 -14.96
C ARG A 976 9.86 -19.84 -14.93
N ARG A 977 10.14 -20.42 -13.76
CA ARG A 977 10.25 -21.88 -13.59
C ARG A 977 8.92 -22.59 -13.87
N HIS A 978 7.88 -21.82 -14.17
CA HIS A 978 6.49 -22.19 -14.41
C HIS A 978 5.99 -21.58 -15.71
N SER A 979 4.99 -22.19 -16.32
CA SER A 979 4.33 -21.70 -17.54
C SER A 979 3.57 -20.38 -17.33
N GLY A 980 3.53 -19.89 -16.09
CA GLY A 980 2.62 -18.86 -15.61
C GLY A 980 3.08 -17.43 -15.84
N SER A 981 2.11 -16.60 -16.19
CA SER A 981 2.16 -15.14 -16.20
C SER A 981 2.25 -14.52 -14.79
N HIS A 982 2.36 -15.30 -13.71
CA HIS A 982 2.19 -14.88 -12.32
C HIS A 982 3.42 -15.18 -11.44
N TYR A 983 3.70 -14.30 -10.49
CA TYR A 983 4.69 -14.52 -9.42
C TYR A 983 4.19 -15.57 -8.42
N TRP A 984 5.10 -16.28 -7.74
CA TRP A 984 4.76 -17.43 -6.87
C TRP A 984 3.76 -17.09 -5.76
N ILE A 985 3.76 -15.87 -5.23
CA ILE A 985 2.81 -15.42 -4.20
C ILE A 985 1.38 -15.36 -4.76
N ASP A 986 1.22 -14.99 -6.04
CA ASP A 986 -0.08 -14.87 -6.67
C ASP A 986 -0.55 -16.19 -7.31
N SER A 987 0.37 -17.04 -7.76
CA SER A 987 0.04 -18.37 -8.28
C SER A 987 -0.13 -19.43 -7.18
N GLY A 988 0.47 -19.20 -6.01
CA GLY A 988 0.61 -20.16 -4.92
C GLY A 988 1.58 -21.31 -5.21
N SER A 989 2.26 -21.29 -6.35
CA SER A 989 3.14 -22.38 -6.78
C SER A 989 4.50 -22.25 -6.09
N VAL A 990 4.69 -23.03 -5.03
CA VAL A 990 5.92 -23.03 -4.21
C VAL A 990 6.75 -24.31 -4.39
N TYR A 991 6.20 -25.33 -5.04
CA TYR A 991 6.87 -26.62 -5.24
C TYR A 991 7.46 -26.72 -6.65
N LEU A 992 8.79 -26.84 -6.73
CA LEU A 992 9.51 -27.08 -7.99
C LEU A 992 9.72 -28.58 -8.18
N LYS A 993 9.50 -29.07 -9.41
CA LYS A 993 9.76 -30.47 -9.78
C LYS A 993 11.24 -30.76 -9.90
#